data_AF-A0A3M6W2R7-F1
#
_entry.id   AF-A0A3M6W2R7-F1
#
_cell.length_a   1.000
_cell.length_b   1.000
_cell.length_c   1.000
_cell.angle_alpha   90.00
_cell.angle_beta   90.00
_cell.angle_gamma   90.00
#
_symmetry.space_group_name_H-M   'P 1'
#
loop_
_entity.id
_entity.type
_entity.pdbx_description
1 polymer ?
#
loop_
_entity_poly.entity_id
_entity_poly.type
_entity_poly.pdbx_seq_one_letter_code
_entity_poly.pdbx_strand_id
1 'polypeptide(L)'
;MAIIPAGRMAANKRVKGLNGADVDFDQTWNVLEGAFKEIHTKNASALSFEELYRNAYKIVLKKKGEELYNRVAQFEEQWLGQNVRSDIVKTLSAPLMLADGTGRTLTTQTERRQAGERFLKALKAAWEDHQVCMGMLTDVLMYMDRVYCTDHRQPSIFAKSMGLFRDQILRTPVRAGMHSLLEILTRIILDQIGMDRDGESIDQFLIKSCVYMLEGLYESDQEVEDEKLYLKSFEIDFLESSAAFYREEGERLLKESDAGTYCRHAKRRIDEENDRCRSTLSESTTYKIQKVVEDELIRHKMKGLIEMETGVAHMVHNDRFQDLNLVFDLEARVDGKKPELTKAMQKIITEMGTNINNSAVTASTALPQAPAAADEAAAGADEKEKPKSGSAKTINQQTSAALKWVEDILALKDRFDHIIRISFTSDQTVSTAINRSMADVINTFSRGSEYISLFIDDNMKKGIKNKSESEIDAVLEKSITILRYLADKDIFETYYKKHLCKRLLLGKSQSVDVEKQMISRMKIELGNSFTLKLEAMFKDMTLSEELTNGYRNHVRNLGDADPKRVDLGINVLTAMTWPLEAFKGSSEQTSDGLETNKAQQVIYPPAIDLVRQGFERFYSEKHSGRKLTWQSNMGDADIKATFPRSKGGKPRTHDINCSTYAMLILVLFNDLAEGESLSVEEIQARTNIPWNDLKRNLQSLAVAPKTRFLVKEPMSREINPGDKFSYNENFKSEFIKIKVGVVSAGNK
;
A
#
# COMPACT_ATOMS: atom_id res chain seq x y z
N MET A 1 -18.91 -37.18 39.47
CA MET A 1 -20.25 -36.77 39.98
C MET A 1 -20.83 -37.93 40.77
N ALA A 2 -20.62 -37.94 42.09
CA ALA A 2 -21.32 -38.78 43.05
C ALA A 2 -21.22 -38.02 44.38
N ILE A 3 -22.33 -37.40 44.77
CA ILE A 3 -22.47 -36.56 45.96
C ILE A 3 -22.77 -37.51 47.12
N ILE A 4 -21.92 -37.54 48.15
CA ILE A 4 -22.22 -38.15 49.44
C ILE A 4 -22.19 -37.03 50.50
N PRO A 5 -23.17 -36.94 51.40
CA PRO A 5 -23.51 -35.70 52.08
C PRO A 5 -22.74 -35.46 53.38
N ALA A 6 -22.62 -34.18 53.73
CA ALA A 6 -22.12 -33.69 55.00
C ALA A 6 -22.93 -34.24 56.19
N GLY A 7 -22.31 -35.13 56.96
CA GLY A 7 -22.77 -35.61 58.25
C GLY A 7 -22.20 -34.77 59.39
N ARG A 8 -23.09 -34.17 60.16
CA ARG A 8 -22.87 -33.33 61.36
C ARG A 8 -21.88 -33.94 62.36
N MET A 9 -21.10 -33.03 62.98
CA MET A 9 -20.36 -33.20 64.22
C MET A 9 -21.09 -34.09 65.24
N ALA A 10 -20.49 -35.23 65.56
CA ALA A 10 -20.80 -35.99 66.77
C ALA A 10 -19.75 -35.66 67.84
N ALA A 11 -20.27 -35.24 68.98
CA ALA A 11 -19.58 -34.74 70.16
C ALA A 11 -18.38 -35.56 70.64
N ASN A 12 -17.41 -34.82 71.19
CA ASN A 12 -16.45 -35.21 72.22
C ASN A 12 -16.92 -36.43 73.05
N LYS A 13 -16.41 -37.62 72.70
CA LYS A 13 -16.21 -38.68 73.69
C LYS A 13 -14.73 -38.69 74.05
N ARG A 14 -14.41 -38.03 75.17
CA ARG A 14 -13.20 -38.31 75.95
C ARG A 14 -13.22 -39.81 76.28
N VAL A 15 -12.53 -40.61 75.48
CA VAL A 15 -12.25 -42.00 75.84
C VAL A 15 -11.02 -41.99 76.73
N LYS A 16 -11.23 -42.54 77.93
CA LYS A 16 -10.28 -42.80 79.02
C LYS A 16 -8.84 -43.01 78.55
N GLY A 17 -7.92 -42.35 79.23
CA GLY A 17 -6.49 -42.62 79.13
C GLY A 17 -6.19 -44.10 79.34
N LEU A 18 -5.59 -44.71 78.34
CA LEU A 18 -4.85 -45.96 78.47
C LEU A 18 -3.42 -45.58 78.87
N ASN A 19 -3.16 -45.57 80.17
CA ASN A 19 -1.82 -45.69 80.70
C ASN A 19 -1.31 -47.11 80.44
N GLY A 20 -0.08 -47.25 79.97
CA GLY A 20 0.74 -48.45 80.21
C GLY A 20 0.92 -49.43 79.05
N ALA A 21 1.57 -49.00 77.98
CA ALA A 21 2.53 -49.83 77.26
C ALA A 21 3.51 -48.87 76.62
N ASP A 22 4.78 -48.87 77.03
CA ASP A 22 5.81 -48.13 76.32
C ASP A 22 5.81 -48.66 74.88
N VAL A 23 5.58 -47.79 73.90
CA VAL A 23 5.59 -48.25 72.50
C VAL A 23 7.05 -48.15 72.17
N ASP A 24 7.71 -49.30 72.12
CA ASP A 24 9.07 -49.38 71.64
C ASP A 24 9.07 -48.82 70.21
N PHE A 25 9.67 -47.64 70.08
CA PHE A 25 9.71 -46.91 68.82
C PHE A 25 10.48 -47.74 67.79
N ASP A 26 11.59 -48.37 68.20
CA ASP A 26 12.42 -49.16 67.31
C ASP A 26 11.70 -50.42 66.85
N GLN A 27 10.97 -51.09 67.75
CA GLN A 27 10.17 -52.27 67.37
C GLN A 27 9.05 -51.91 66.38
N THR A 28 8.35 -50.80 66.61
CA THR A 28 7.24 -50.36 65.75
C THR A 28 7.76 -49.78 64.43
N TRP A 29 8.90 -49.09 64.46
CA TRP A 29 9.61 -48.62 63.27
C TRP A 29 10.07 -49.79 62.41
N ASN A 30 10.66 -50.85 62.98
CA ASN A 30 11.09 -52.02 62.21
C ASN A 30 9.93 -52.69 61.45
N VAL A 31 8.73 -52.70 62.03
CA VAL A 31 7.51 -53.19 61.34
C VAL A 31 7.12 -52.26 60.20
N LEU A 32 7.16 -50.94 60.41
CA LEU A 32 6.86 -49.95 59.37
C LEU A 32 7.90 -49.98 58.24
N GLU A 33 9.19 -50.05 58.56
CA GLU A 33 10.29 -50.14 57.60
C GLU A 33 10.20 -51.42 56.76
N GLY A 34 9.86 -52.56 57.39
CA GLY A 34 9.60 -53.81 56.68
C GLY A 34 8.44 -53.69 55.70
N ALA A 35 7.33 -53.06 56.13
CA ALA A 35 6.19 -52.82 55.26
C ALA A 35 6.51 -51.83 54.12
N PHE A 36 7.29 -50.77 54.37
CA PHE A 36 7.71 -49.86 53.31
C PHE A 36 8.60 -50.56 52.27
N LYS A 37 9.51 -51.44 52.70
CA LYS A 37 10.29 -52.29 51.77
C LYS A 37 9.38 -53.20 50.94
N GLU A 38 8.35 -53.81 51.54
CA GLU A 38 7.37 -54.63 50.81
C GLU A 38 6.54 -53.82 49.81
N ILE A 39 6.18 -52.57 50.14
CA ILE A 39 5.50 -51.66 49.23
C ILE A 39 6.40 -51.34 48.02
N HIS A 40 7.64 -50.92 48.27
CA HIS A 40 8.61 -50.60 47.20
C HIS A 40 9.02 -51.80 46.35
N THR A 41 8.96 -53.02 46.90
CA THR A 41 9.23 -54.27 46.15
C THR A 41 7.98 -54.87 45.50
N LYS A 42 6.86 -54.12 45.45
CA LYS A 42 5.58 -54.50 44.83
C LYS A 42 4.93 -55.75 45.44
N ASN A 43 5.19 -56.02 46.73
CA ASN A 43 4.63 -57.13 47.49
C ASN A 43 3.62 -56.66 48.57
N ALA A 44 2.85 -55.61 48.28
CA ALA A 44 1.97 -54.97 49.26
C ALA A 44 0.66 -55.74 49.55
N SER A 45 0.33 -56.81 48.81
CA SER A 45 -0.96 -57.51 48.92
C SER A 45 -1.16 -58.25 50.25
N ALA A 46 -0.08 -58.59 50.94
CA ALA A 46 -0.11 -59.29 52.23
C ALA A 46 -0.17 -58.33 53.44
N LEU A 47 -0.04 -57.01 53.20
CA LEU A 47 0.02 -56.01 54.26
C LEU A 47 -1.37 -55.59 54.75
N SER A 48 -1.53 -55.49 56.07
CA SER A 48 -2.71 -54.88 56.68
C SER A 48 -2.52 -53.38 56.85
N PHE A 49 -3.03 -52.59 55.89
CA PHE A 49 -2.94 -51.12 55.90
C PHE A 49 -3.55 -50.50 57.17
N GLU A 50 -4.59 -51.12 57.74
CA GLU A 50 -5.21 -50.65 58.98
C GLU A 50 -4.28 -50.83 60.19
N GLU A 51 -3.54 -51.94 60.27
CA GLU A 51 -2.58 -52.18 61.34
C GLU A 51 -1.38 -51.24 61.24
N LEU A 52 -0.86 -51.03 60.03
CA LEU A 52 0.23 -50.09 59.77
C LEU A 52 -0.17 -48.65 60.12
N TYR A 53 -1.37 -48.23 59.70
CA TYR A 53 -1.93 -46.93 60.09
C TYR A 53 -2.09 -46.79 61.61
N ARG A 54 -2.61 -47.81 62.30
CA ARG A 54 -2.73 -47.80 63.78
C ARG A 54 -1.37 -47.69 64.46
N ASN A 55 -0.33 -48.32 63.90
CA ASN A 55 1.03 -48.24 64.43
C ASN A 55 1.63 -46.85 64.26
N ALA A 56 1.52 -46.26 63.07
CA ALA A 56 1.92 -44.87 62.81
C ALA A 56 1.14 -43.88 63.70
N TYR A 57 -0.18 -44.05 63.82
CA TYR A 57 -1.06 -43.25 64.69
C TYR A 57 -0.60 -43.28 66.16
N LYS A 58 -0.27 -44.45 66.70
CA LYS A 58 0.22 -44.61 68.08
C LYS A 58 1.53 -43.86 68.32
N ILE A 59 2.45 -43.87 67.35
CA ILE A 59 3.75 -43.17 67.45
C ILE A 59 3.53 -41.64 67.51
N VAL A 60 2.71 -41.10 66.61
CA VAL A 60 2.41 -39.66 66.56
C VAL A 60 1.70 -39.20 67.84
N LEU A 61 0.73 -39.98 68.35
CA LEU A 61 -0.01 -39.67 69.58
C LEU A 61 0.89 -39.62 70.83
N LYS A 62 2.04 -40.31 70.80
CA LYS A 62 3.05 -40.33 71.86
C LYS A 62 4.12 -39.24 71.74
N LYS A 63 3.89 -38.21 70.91
CA LYS A 63 4.82 -37.08 70.68
C LYS A 63 6.16 -37.47 70.04
N LYS A 64 6.27 -38.64 69.41
CA LYS A 64 7.45 -39.04 68.61
C LYS A 64 7.26 -38.82 67.09
N GLY A 65 6.47 -37.80 66.72
CA GLY A 65 6.16 -37.50 65.31
C GLY A 65 7.37 -37.00 64.51
N GLU A 66 8.25 -36.21 65.13
CA GLU A 66 9.47 -35.68 64.49
C GLU A 66 10.45 -36.79 64.12
N GLU A 67 10.66 -37.71 65.07
CA GLU A 67 11.55 -38.86 64.88
C GLU A 67 11.02 -39.78 63.76
N LEU A 68 9.69 -40.01 63.73
CA LEU A 68 9.06 -40.76 62.64
C LEU A 68 9.24 -40.07 61.28
N TYR A 69 9.08 -38.74 61.21
CA TYR A 69 9.22 -37.98 59.96
C TYR A 69 10.63 -38.09 59.39
N ASN A 70 11.63 -37.87 60.24
CA ASN A 70 13.02 -37.95 59.85
C ASN A 70 13.41 -39.37 59.44
N ARG A 71 12.91 -40.41 60.13
CA ARG A 71 13.18 -41.80 59.77
C ARG A 71 12.54 -42.22 58.45
N VAL A 72 11.30 -41.79 58.17
CA VAL A 72 10.65 -42.00 56.87
C VAL A 72 11.44 -41.32 55.76
N ALA A 73 11.80 -40.05 55.94
CA ALA A 73 12.59 -39.31 54.94
C ALA A 73 13.96 -39.96 54.69
N GLN A 74 14.66 -40.42 55.74
CA GLN A 74 15.93 -41.13 55.61
C GLN A 74 15.79 -42.48 54.90
N PHE A 75 14.71 -43.22 55.18
CA PHE A 75 14.42 -44.48 54.50
C PHE A 75 14.22 -44.27 53.00
N GLU A 76 13.39 -43.30 52.62
CA GLU A 76 13.15 -42.95 51.21
C GLU A 76 14.43 -42.46 50.51
N GLU A 77 15.21 -41.61 51.19
CA GLU A 77 16.49 -41.12 50.67
C GLU A 77 17.46 -42.28 50.35
N GLN A 78 17.61 -43.24 51.27
CA GLN A 78 18.47 -44.40 51.08
C GLN A 78 17.96 -45.32 49.98
N TRP A 79 16.65 -45.58 49.93
CA TRP A 79 16.04 -46.43 48.93
C TRP A 79 16.21 -45.87 47.51
N LEU A 80 15.91 -44.58 47.33
CA LEU A 80 16.05 -43.89 46.04
C LEU A 80 17.52 -43.84 45.60
N GLY A 81 18.44 -43.55 46.53
CA GLY A 81 19.87 -43.42 46.24
C GLY A 81 20.56 -44.75 45.91
N GLN A 82 20.25 -45.82 46.63
CA GLN A 82 20.96 -47.11 46.49
C GLN A 82 20.33 -48.03 45.45
N ASN A 83 19.00 -48.13 45.43
CA ASN A 83 18.29 -49.12 44.62
C ASN A 83 17.83 -48.51 43.29
N VAL A 84 16.93 -47.54 43.37
CA VAL A 84 16.25 -46.97 42.18
C VAL A 84 17.26 -46.29 41.25
N ARG A 85 18.13 -45.45 41.81
CA ARG A 85 19.12 -44.74 41.01
C ARG A 85 20.15 -45.67 40.36
N SER A 86 20.61 -46.69 41.07
CA SER A 86 21.58 -47.66 40.53
C SER A 86 21.03 -48.33 39.27
N ASP A 87 19.76 -48.67 39.26
CA ASP A 87 19.09 -49.28 38.12
C ASP A 87 18.91 -48.30 36.94
N ILE A 88 18.57 -47.04 37.21
CA ILE A 88 18.51 -46.00 36.17
C ILE A 88 19.91 -45.77 35.57
N VAL A 89 20.95 -45.65 36.40
CA VAL A 89 22.32 -45.39 35.93
C VAL A 89 22.86 -46.54 35.09
N LYS A 90 22.48 -47.81 35.35
CA LYS A 90 22.84 -48.95 34.50
C LYS A 90 22.28 -48.86 33.07
N THR A 91 21.18 -48.13 32.88
CA THR A 91 20.56 -47.95 31.55
C THR A 91 21.27 -46.90 30.70
N LEU A 92 22.12 -46.06 31.32
CA LEU A 92 22.94 -45.09 30.60
C LEU A 92 24.02 -45.82 29.79
N SER A 93 23.94 -45.66 28.47
CA SER A 93 24.92 -46.24 27.54
C SER A 93 25.95 -45.19 27.12
N ALA A 94 27.13 -45.64 26.66
CA ALA A 94 28.23 -44.76 26.23
C ALA A 94 27.82 -43.66 25.22
N PRO A 95 26.91 -43.90 24.24
CA PRO A 95 26.44 -42.84 23.33
C PRO A 95 25.77 -41.66 24.04
N LEU A 96 25.17 -41.87 25.21
CA LEU A 96 24.49 -40.84 26.00
C LEU A 96 25.43 -40.09 26.95
N MET A 97 26.63 -40.63 27.21
CA MET A 97 27.60 -40.09 28.16
C MET A 97 28.71 -39.25 27.52
N LEU A 98 28.96 -39.42 26.21
CA LEU A 98 30.09 -38.82 25.49
C LEU A 98 29.72 -37.62 24.61
N ALA A 99 28.46 -37.19 24.57
CA ALA A 99 28.00 -36.13 23.66
C ALA A 99 28.34 -34.70 24.15
N ASP A 100 29.53 -34.50 24.73
CA ASP A 100 30.00 -33.20 25.19
C ASP A 100 30.53 -32.39 24.02
N GLY A 101 29.63 -31.76 23.25
CA GLY A 101 29.82 -30.53 22.46
C GLY A 101 31.00 -30.42 21.48
N THR A 102 31.89 -31.41 21.38
CA THR A 102 33.22 -31.32 20.78
C THR A 102 33.48 -32.54 19.91
N GLY A 103 32.60 -32.75 18.92
CA GLY A 103 32.96 -33.47 17.71
C GLY A 103 32.83 -35.00 17.74
N ARG A 104 32.10 -35.49 16.74
CA ARG A 104 32.17 -36.84 16.15
C ARG A 104 32.12 -38.00 17.16
N THR A 105 30.92 -38.33 17.60
CA THR A 105 30.63 -39.74 17.89
C THR A 105 30.36 -40.49 16.58
N LEU A 106 31.03 -41.62 16.39
CA LEU A 106 30.79 -42.61 15.32
C LEU A 106 29.42 -43.31 15.44
N THR A 107 28.55 -42.87 16.35
CA THR A 107 27.27 -43.49 16.65
C THR A 107 26.18 -42.92 15.74
N THR A 108 25.40 -43.82 15.17
CA THR A 108 24.33 -43.43 14.25
C THR A 108 23.21 -42.70 15.01
N GLN A 109 22.47 -41.82 14.33
CA GLN A 109 21.31 -41.13 14.89
C GLN A 109 20.29 -42.14 15.47
N THR A 110 20.14 -43.30 14.84
CA THR A 110 19.30 -44.41 15.29
C THR A 110 19.76 -45.01 16.63
N GLU A 111 21.07 -45.19 16.83
CA GLU A 111 21.61 -45.69 18.09
C GLU A 111 21.38 -44.71 19.24
N ARG A 112 21.57 -43.41 18.99
CA ARG A 112 21.27 -42.36 19.96
C ARG A 112 19.78 -42.34 20.32
N ARG A 113 18.90 -42.49 19.32
CA ARG A 113 17.45 -42.57 19.54
C ARG A 113 17.07 -43.74 20.45
N GLN A 114 17.52 -44.94 20.11
CA GLN A 114 17.20 -46.16 20.89
C GLN A 114 17.79 -46.11 22.31
N ALA A 115 19.00 -45.58 22.46
CA ALA A 115 19.61 -45.39 23.76
C ALA A 115 18.79 -44.42 24.61
N GLY A 116 18.38 -43.28 24.03
CA GLY A 116 17.53 -42.28 24.70
C GLY A 116 16.19 -42.87 25.12
N GLU A 117 15.50 -43.60 24.24
CA GLU A 117 14.22 -44.26 24.57
C GLU A 117 14.33 -45.26 25.73
N ARG A 118 15.41 -46.06 25.77
CA ARG A 118 15.63 -47.00 26.88
C ARG A 118 15.80 -46.29 28.21
N PHE A 119 16.57 -45.21 28.23
CA PHE A 119 16.76 -44.37 29.41
C PHE A 119 15.45 -43.72 29.85
N LEU A 120 14.72 -43.09 28.92
CA LEU A 120 13.43 -42.45 29.22
C LEU A 120 12.40 -43.46 29.73
N LYS A 121 12.34 -44.68 29.17
CA LYS A 121 11.45 -45.75 29.66
C LYS A 121 11.79 -46.19 31.08
N ALA A 122 13.09 -46.33 31.40
CA ALA A 122 13.54 -46.69 32.73
C ALA A 122 13.19 -45.60 33.76
N LEU A 123 13.43 -44.32 33.41
CA LEU A 123 13.11 -43.20 34.28
C LEU A 123 11.60 -43.03 34.47
N LYS A 124 10.82 -43.18 33.39
CA LYS A 124 9.36 -43.18 33.45
C LYS A 124 8.84 -44.28 34.40
N ALA A 125 9.30 -45.51 34.22
CA ALA A 125 8.85 -46.63 35.06
C ALA A 125 9.21 -46.40 36.54
N ALA A 126 10.42 -45.90 36.81
CA ALA A 126 10.84 -45.57 38.17
C ALA A 126 9.97 -44.47 38.80
N TRP A 127 9.56 -43.46 38.02
CA TRP A 127 8.67 -42.39 38.49
C TRP A 127 7.24 -42.90 38.75
N GLU A 128 6.65 -43.65 37.82
CA GLU A 128 5.31 -44.22 37.98
C GLU A 128 5.26 -45.16 39.20
N ASP A 129 6.29 -45.99 39.37
CA ASP A 129 6.43 -46.88 40.54
C ASP A 129 6.54 -46.06 41.83
N HIS A 130 7.35 -44.99 41.85
CA HIS A 130 7.48 -44.11 43.02
C HIS A 130 6.15 -43.43 43.36
N GLN A 131 5.41 -42.92 42.38
CA GLN A 131 4.10 -42.29 42.61
C GLN A 131 3.09 -43.26 43.25
N VAL A 132 3.04 -44.51 42.77
CA VAL A 132 2.16 -45.54 43.33
C VAL A 132 2.57 -45.89 44.77
N CYS A 133 3.87 -46.08 45.01
CA CYS A 133 4.38 -46.39 46.35
C CYS A 133 4.08 -45.23 47.31
N MET A 134 4.32 -43.98 46.90
CA MET A 134 4.07 -42.82 47.75
C MET A 134 2.58 -42.65 48.07
N GLY A 135 1.68 -42.94 47.12
CA GLY A 135 0.24 -42.97 47.42
C GLY A 135 -0.10 -43.95 48.55
N MET A 136 0.47 -45.16 48.52
CA MET A 136 0.30 -46.17 49.58
C MET A 136 0.92 -45.73 50.91
N LEU A 137 2.11 -45.10 50.89
CA LEU A 137 2.77 -44.61 52.11
C LEU A 137 1.97 -43.46 52.75
N THR A 138 1.41 -42.54 51.96
CA THR A 138 0.55 -41.47 52.45
C THR A 138 -0.73 -41.99 53.09
N ASP A 139 -1.30 -43.09 52.60
CA ASP A 139 -2.45 -43.74 53.23
C ASP A 139 -2.09 -44.33 54.62
N VAL A 140 -0.92 -44.97 54.73
CA VAL A 140 -0.40 -45.48 56.02
C VAL A 140 -0.09 -44.35 57.00
N LEU A 141 0.45 -43.23 56.50
CA LEU A 141 0.91 -42.09 57.30
C LEU A 141 -0.11 -40.95 57.35
N MET A 142 -1.38 -41.19 56.98
CA MET A 142 -2.41 -40.16 56.82
C MET A 142 -2.60 -39.27 58.05
N TYR A 143 -2.49 -39.84 59.27
CA TYR A 143 -2.61 -39.05 60.50
C TYR A 143 -1.42 -38.11 60.72
N MET A 144 -0.23 -38.53 60.31
CA MET A 144 0.99 -37.75 60.40
C MET A 144 0.96 -36.56 59.45
N ASP A 145 0.51 -36.75 58.21
CA ASP A 145 0.32 -35.66 57.25
C ASP A 145 -0.76 -34.67 57.71
N ARG A 146 -1.91 -35.17 58.20
CA ARG A 146 -3.04 -34.29 58.59
C ARG A 146 -2.81 -33.51 59.87
N VAL A 147 -2.14 -34.10 60.86
CA VAL A 147 -1.99 -33.52 62.20
C VAL A 147 -0.58 -32.98 62.42
N TYR A 148 0.44 -33.84 62.33
CA TYR A 148 1.81 -33.45 62.68
C TYR A 148 2.40 -32.43 61.69
N CYS A 149 2.31 -32.71 60.38
CA CYS A 149 2.89 -31.82 59.36
C CYS A 149 2.19 -30.45 59.34
N THR A 150 0.86 -30.44 59.48
CA THR A 150 0.07 -29.19 59.59
C THR A 150 0.45 -28.37 60.83
N ASP A 151 0.54 -29.00 62.00
CA ASP A 151 0.84 -28.29 63.26
C ASP A 151 2.26 -27.71 63.30
N HIS A 152 3.22 -28.38 62.64
CA HIS A 152 4.64 -28.00 62.65
C HIS A 152 5.07 -27.27 61.37
N ARG A 153 4.13 -26.97 60.46
CA ARG A 153 4.38 -26.36 59.13
C ARG A 153 5.47 -27.08 58.34
N GLN A 154 5.50 -28.40 58.43
CA GLN A 154 6.39 -29.24 57.62
C GLN A 154 5.68 -29.61 56.30
N PRO A 155 6.44 -29.84 55.21
CA PRO A 155 5.88 -30.46 54.01
C PRO A 155 5.21 -31.80 54.33
N SER A 156 4.21 -32.17 53.54
CA SER A 156 3.65 -33.53 53.64
C SER A 156 4.74 -34.55 53.30
N ILE A 157 4.59 -35.78 53.79
CA ILE A 157 5.50 -36.87 53.46
C ILE A 157 5.50 -37.12 51.95
N PHE A 158 4.36 -36.96 51.29
CA PHE A 158 4.26 -37.00 49.83
C PHE A 158 5.16 -35.94 49.18
N ALA A 159 4.98 -34.65 49.53
CA ALA A 159 5.78 -33.55 48.98
C ALA A 159 7.27 -33.73 49.25
N LYS A 160 7.62 -34.17 50.48
CA LYS A 160 9.01 -34.44 50.85
C LYS A 160 9.62 -35.57 50.04
N SER A 161 8.87 -36.66 49.83
CA SER A 161 9.34 -37.82 49.07
C SER A 161 9.44 -37.53 47.57
N MET A 162 8.60 -36.64 47.04
CA MET A 162 8.76 -36.11 45.67
C MET A 162 10.01 -35.22 45.55
N GLY A 163 10.26 -34.36 46.55
CA GLY A 163 11.51 -33.59 46.65
C GLY A 163 12.76 -34.47 46.74
N LEU A 164 12.69 -35.59 47.47
CA LEU A 164 13.77 -36.57 47.53
C LEU A 164 14.03 -37.26 46.19
N PHE A 165 12.99 -37.55 45.39
CA PHE A 165 13.16 -38.06 44.03
C PHE A 165 13.94 -37.05 43.16
N ARG A 166 13.57 -35.77 43.21
CA ARG A 166 14.32 -34.68 42.54
C ARG A 166 15.78 -34.64 42.98
N ASP A 167 16.04 -34.62 44.28
CA ASP A 167 17.40 -34.42 44.80
C ASP A 167 18.29 -35.65 44.57
N GLN A 168 17.81 -36.85 44.92
CA GLN A 168 18.61 -38.07 44.88
C GLN A 168 18.75 -38.66 43.47
N ILE A 169 17.72 -38.57 42.65
CA ILE A 169 17.75 -39.12 41.29
C ILE A 169 18.18 -38.03 40.31
N LEU A 170 17.42 -36.95 40.16
CA LEU A 170 17.63 -36.00 39.07
C LEU A 170 18.86 -35.11 39.28
N ARG A 171 19.03 -34.52 40.48
CA ARG A 171 20.11 -33.55 40.75
C ARG A 171 21.45 -34.18 41.08
N THR A 172 21.46 -35.40 41.60
CA THR A 172 22.72 -36.00 42.03
C THR A 172 23.55 -36.47 40.81
N PRO A 173 24.83 -36.07 40.69
CA PRO A 173 25.64 -36.35 39.51
C PRO A 173 25.96 -37.84 39.36
N VAL A 174 25.86 -38.38 38.14
CA VAL A 174 26.04 -39.83 37.85
C VAL A 174 27.36 -40.38 38.39
N ARG A 175 28.43 -39.57 38.30
CA ARG A 175 29.73 -39.77 38.94
C ARG A 175 30.29 -38.43 39.37
N ALA A 176 31.24 -38.42 40.30
CA ALA A 176 31.93 -37.19 40.70
C ALA A 176 32.52 -36.48 39.46
N GLY A 177 32.05 -35.26 39.17
CA GLY A 177 32.48 -34.46 38.03
C GLY A 177 31.75 -34.71 36.70
N MET A 178 30.70 -35.54 36.65
CA MET A 178 29.84 -35.71 35.47
C MET A 178 28.50 -34.98 35.64
N HIS A 179 27.82 -34.75 34.51
CA HIS A 179 26.48 -34.16 34.44
C HIS A 179 25.47 -34.85 35.35
N SER A 180 24.52 -34.06 35.85
CA SER A 180 23.36 -34.55 36.59
C SER A 180 22.44 -35.37 35.68
N LEU A 181 21.64 -36.28 36.27
CA LEU A 181 20.65 -37.02 35.48
C LEU A 181 19.61 -36.08 34.86
N LEU A 182 19.34 -34.93 35.50
CA LEU A 182 18.50 -33.86 34.96
C LEU A 182 19.07 -33.27 33.67
N GLU A 183 20.35 -32.89 33.66
CA GLU A 183 21.01 -32.34 32.45
C GLU A 183 21.03 -33.36 31.31
N ILE A 184 21.29 -34.63 31.62
CA ILE A 184 21.27 -35.72 30.64
C ILE A 184 19.85 -35.92 30.09
N LEU A 185 18.84 -35.90 30.97
CA LEU A 185 17.43 -35.99 30.58
C LEU A 185 17.04 -34.85 29.65
N THR A 186 17.35 -33.60 30.02
CA THR A 186 17.10 -32.41 29.20
C THR A 186 17.76 -32.59 27.84
N ARG A 187 19.06 -32.92 27.78
CA ARG A 187 19.76 -33.11 26.51
C ARG A 187 19.13 -34.20 25.64
N ILE A 188 18.72 -35.33 26.22
CA ILE A 188 18.10 -36.43 25.48
C ILE A 188 16.75 -35.99 24.90
N ILE A 189 15.92 -35.31 25.69
CA ILE A 189 14.62 -34.80 25.22
C ILE A 189 14.85 -33.79 24.07
N LEU A 190 15.79 -32.87 24.22
CA LEU A 190 16.12 -31.89 23.18
C LEU A 190 16.66 -32.55 21.90
N ASP A 191 17.52 -33.56 22.01
CA ASP A 191 18.05 -34.31 20.85
C ASP A 191 16.90 -35.04 20.13
N GLN A 192 15.99 -35.71 20.86
CA GLN A 192 14.82 -36.38 20.27
C GLN A 192 13.87 -35.40 19.56
N ILE A 193 13.60 -34.24 20.17
CA ILE A 193 12.83 -33.16 19.55
C ILE A 193 13.52 -32.65 18.28
N GLY A 194 14.85 -32.53 18.31
CA GLY A 194 15.65 -32.19 17.12
C GLY A 194 15.47 -33.21 15.99
N MET A 195 15.51 -34.51 16.31
CA MET A 195 15.26 -35.57 15.33
C MET A 195 13.85 -35.49 14.73
N ASP A 196 12.83 -35.18 15.55
CA ASP A 196 11.45 -34.99 15.07
C ASP A 196 11.32 -33.79 14.13
N ARG A 197 12.05 -32.69 14.37
CA ARG A 197 12.11 -31.53 13.47
C ARG A 197 12.74 -31.85 12.11
N ASP A 198 13.65 -32.81 12.08
CA ASP A 198 14.27 -33.35 10.85
C ASP A 198 13.40 -34.40 10.16
N GLY A 199 12.25 -34.78 10.74
CA GLY A 199 11.27 -35.69 10.16
C GLY A 199 11.38 -37.16 10.63
N GLU A 200 12.20 -37.44 11.63
CA GLU A 200 12.30 -38.79 12.22
C GLU A 200 11.15 -39.06 13.19
N SER A 201 10.64 -40.29 13.19
CA SER A 201 9.61 -40.70 14.14
C SER A 201 10.19 -40.90 15.55
N ILE A 202 9.60 -40.25 16.55
CA ILE A 202 9.93 -40.39 17.97
C ILE A 202 8.73 -40.88 18.80
N ASP A 203 9.00 -41.42 19.98
CA ASP A 203 7.95 -41.78 20.96
C ASP A 203 7.49 -40.53 21.73
N GLN A 204 6.54 -39.80 21.14
CA GLN A 204 6.00 -38.55 21.70
C GLN A 204 5.37 -38.74 23.09
N PHE A 205 4.71 -39.88 23.33
CA PHE A 205 4.07 -40.18 24.60
C PHE A 205 5.10 -40.37 25.72
N LEU A 206 6.23 -41.01 25.41
CA LEU A 206 7.32 -41.20 26.35
C LEU A 206 7.93 -39.85 26.79
N ILE A 207 8.20 -38.95 25.84
CA ILE A 207 8.68 -37.60 26.14
C ILE A 207 7.66 -36.86 27.00
N LYS A 208 6.38 -36.90 26.61
CA LYS A 208 5.30 -36.25 27.36
C LYS A 208 5.21 -36.74 28.79
N SER A 209 5.38 -38.05 29.02
CA SER A 209 5.41 -38.63 30.36
C SER A 209 6.58 -38.14 31.21
N CYS A 210 7.77 -38.00 30.63
CA CYS A 210 8.94 -37.46 31.33
C CYS A 210 8.79 -35.96 31.60
N VAL A 211 8.17 -35.20 30.69
CA VAL A 211 7.83 -33.79 30.91
C VAL A 211 6.80 -33.64 32.03
N TYR A 212 5.78 -34.49 32.09
CA TYR A 212 4.81 -34.49 33.20
C TYR A 212 5.45 -34.79 34.56
N MET A 213 6.47 -35.65 34.59
CA MET A 213 7.29 -35.83 35.80
C MET A 213 7.98 -34.51 36.20
N LEU A 214 8.57 -33.79 35.25
CA LEU A 214 9.22 -32.49 35.54
C LEU A 214 8.22 -31.40 35.95
N GLU A 215 6.96 -31.46 35.49
CA GLU A 215 5.89 -30.57 35.95
C GLU A 215 5.38 -30.90 37.35
N GLY A 216 5.45 -32.18 37.76
CA GLY A 216 5.08 -32.65 39.09
C GLY A 216 6.17 -32.46 40.15
N LEU A 217 7.35 -31.97 39.75
CA LEU A 217 8.48 -31.70 40.64
C LEU A 217 8.72 -30.19 40.75
N TYR A 218 9.08 -29.74 41.94
CA TYR A 218 9.29 -28.33 42.28
C TYR A 218 10.73 -28.09 42.74
N GLU A 219 11.24 -26.87 42.67
CA GLU A 219 12.58 -26.50 43.16
C GLU A 219 12.69 -26.61 44.69
N SER A 220 11.60 -26.30 45.39
CA SER A 220 11.47 -26.35 46.84
C SER A 220 10.37 -27.32 47.27
N ASP A 221 10.42 -27.78 48.52
CA ASP A 221 9.43 -28.71 49.08
C ASP A 221 8.08 -28.01 49.42
N GLN A 222 7.93 -26.72 49.08
CA GLN A 222 6.73 -25.91 49.35
C GLN A 222 5.72 -25.92 48.18
N GLU A 223 5.99 -26.67 47.11
CA GLU A 223 5.08 -26.88 45.95
C GLU A 223 4.54 -25.57 45.33
N VAL A 224 5.42 -24.58 45.16
CA VAL A 224 5.07 -23.31 44.52
C VAL A 224 4.97 -23.49 43.00
N GLU A 225 3.79 -23.23 42.41
CA GLU A 225 3.52 -23.42 40.97
C GLU A 225 4.55 -22.80 40.01
N ASP A 226 5.07 -21.61 40.33
CA ASP A 226 6.07 -20.90 39.51
C ASP A 226 7.50 -21.45 39.66
N GLU A 227 7.70 -22.36 40.61
CA GLU A 227 8.98 -23.02 40.90
C GLU A 227 9.01 -24.47 40.41
N LYS A 228 8.13 -24.84 39.46
CA LYS A 228 8.20 -26.15 38.81
C LYS A 228 9.57 -26.35 38.15
N LEU A 229 10.13 -27.53 38.34
CA LEU A 229 11.41 -27.92 37.77
C LEU A 229 11.40 -27.79 36.25
N TYR A 230 10.27 -28.14 35.60
CA TYR A 230 10.04 -27.91 34.17
C TYR A 230 10.31 -26.47 33.74
N LEU A 231 9.74 -25.48 34.44
CA LEU A 231 9.85 -24.06 34.07
C LEU A 231 11.26 -23.50 34.31
N LYS A 232 11.93 -23.96 35.38
CA LYS A 232 13.22 -23.40 35.81
C LYS A 232 14.45 -24.06 35.18
N SER A 233 14.34 -25.32 34.77
CA SER A 233 15.47 -26.05 34.18
C SER A 233 15.23 -26.37 32.71
N PHE A 234 14.17 -27.10 32.39
CA PHE A 234 13.94 -27.63 31.04
C PHE A 234 13.46 -26.58 30.03
N GLU A 235 12.45 -25.77 30.38
CA GLU A 235 11.80 -24.86 29.43
C GLU A 235 12.78 -23.81 28.88
N ILE A 236 13.69 -23.31 29.72
CA ILE A 236 14.70 -22.32 29.32
C ILE A 236 15.64 -22.92 28.28
N ASP A 237 16.25 -24.07 28.58
CA ASP A 237 17.15 -24.77 27.66
C ASP A 237 16.45 -25.17 26.35
N PHE A 238 15.17 -25.57 26.43
CA PHE A 238 14.35 -25.88 25.27
C PHE A 238 14.15 -24.66 24.37
N LEU A 239 13.77 -23.51 24.93
CA LEU A 239 13.55 -22.30 24.14
C LEU A 239 14.86 -21.79 23.52
N GLU A 240 15.97 -21.83 24.25
CA GLU A 240 17.29 -21.43 23.73
C GLU A 240 17.79 -22.35 22.61
N SER A 241 17.69 -23.66 22.80
CA SER A 241 18.04 -24.65 21.77
C SER A 241 17.18 -24.51 20.52
N SER A 242 15.87 -24.27 20.71
CA SER A 242 14.94 -24.04 19.61
C SER A 242 15.24 -22.75 18.85
N ALA A 243 15.59 -21.67 19.55
CA ALA A 243 15.99 -20.42 18.92
C ALA A 243 17.26 -20.61 18.08
N ALA A 244 18.25 -21.38 18.58
CA ALA A 244 19.46 -21.69 17.83
C ALA A 244 19.16 -22.49 16.55
N PHE A 245 18.32 -23.53 16.65
CA PHE A 245 17.91 -24.35 15.51
C PHE A 245 17.22 -23.51 14.41
N TYR A 246 16.20 -22.73 14.78
CA TYR A 246 15.44 -21.94 13.81
C TYR A 246 16.25 -20.80 13.21
N ARG A 247 17.23 -20.26 13.95
CA ARG A 247 18.16 -19.26 13.42
C ARG A 247 19.04 -19.83 12.31
N GLU A 248 19.62 -21.00 12.52
CA GLU A 248 20.44 -21.68 11.51
C GLU A 248 19.59 -22.13 10.31
N GLU A 249 18.41 -22.68 10.56
CA GLU A 249 17.47 -23.08 9.50
C GLU A 249 17.06 -21.87 8.65
N GLY A 250 16.72 -20.73 9.27
CA GLY A 250 16.38 -19.50 8.59
C GLY A 250 17.51 -18.95 7.71
N GLU A 251 18.76 -19.02 8.18
CA GLU A 251 19.94 -18.58 7.40
C GLU A 251 20.23 -19.47 6.20
N ARG A 252 20.07 -20.78 6.35
CA ARG A 252 20.21 -21.74 5.25
C ARG A 252 19.13 -21.48 4.18
N LEU A 253 17.87 -21.38 4.61
CA LEU A 253 16.75 -21.19 3.69
C LEU A 253 16.81 -19.84 2.94
N LEU A 254 17.29 -18.78 3.59
CA LEU A 254 17.46 -17.48 2.94
C LEU A 254 18.49 -17.52 1.80
N LYS A 255 19.47 -18.43 1.86
CA LYS A 255 20.50 -18.61 0.82
C LYS A 255 20.05 -19.54 -0.31
N GLU A 256 19.26 -20.57 0.03
CA GLU A 256 18.97 -21.69 -0.87
C GLU A 256 17.59 -21.61 -1.55
N SER A 257 16.63 -20.89 -0.97
CA SER A 257 15.22 -20.91 -1.39
C SER A 257 14.73 -19.56 -1.94
N ASP A 258 13.66 -19.58 -2.72
CA ASP A 258 12.93 -18.37 -3.11
C ASP A 258 12.06 -17.84 -1.96
N ALA A 259 11.77 -16.54 -2.00
CA ALA A 259 11.02 -15.87 -0.94
C ALA A 259 9.62 -16.48 -0.71
N GLY A 260 8.93 -16.90 -1.77
CA GLY A 260 7.60 -17.52 -1.65
C GLY A 260 7.65 -18.89 -0.95
N THR A 261 8.64 -19.72 -1.25
CA THR A 261 8.81 -21.03 -0.58
C THR A 261 9.27 -20.86 0.86
N TYR A 262 10.14 -19.88 1.13
CA TYR A 262 10.50 -19.51 2.50
C TYR A 262 9.26 -19.17 3.34
N CYS A 263 8.36 -18.33 2.82
CA CYS A 263 7.13 -17.96 3.54
C CYS A 263 6.23 -19.16 3.84
N ARG A 264 6.04 -20.06 2.86
CA ARG A 264 5.27 -21.29 3.06
C ARG A 264 5.92 -22.21 4.10
N HIS A 265 7.25 -22.33 4.06
CA HIS A 265 8.00 -23.13 5.03
C HIS A 265 7.87 -22.56 6.44
N ALA A 266 8.03 -21.24 6.61
CA ALA A 266 7.88 -20.57 7.90
C ALA A 266 6.47 -20.78 8.50
N LYS A 267 5.42 -20.63 7.68
CA LYS A 267 4.04 -20.90 8.11
C LYS A 267 3.84 -22.36 8.55
N ARG A 268 4.35 -23.31 7.76
CA ARG A 268 4.30 -24.73 8.09
C ARG A 268 5.04 -25.03 9.40
N ARG A 269 6.24 -24.47 9.60
CA ARG A 269 7.04 -24.68 10.82
C ARG A 269 6.33 -24.18 12.08
N ILE A 270 5.59 -23.07 11.99
CA ILE A 270 4.78 -22.56 13.12
C ILE A 270 3.70 -23.56 13.50
N ASP A 271 2.98 -24.11 12.52
CA ASP A 271 1.91 -25.09 12.77
C ASP A 271 2.50 -26.42 13.31
N GLU A 272 3.58 -26.91 12.70
CA GLU A 272 4.31 -28.11 13.15
C GLU A 272 4.81 -27.97 14.60
N GLU A 273 5.41 -26.83 14.95
CA GLU A 273 5.96 -26.61 16.30
C GLU A 273 4.85 -26.50 17.36
N ASN A 274 3.71 -25.90 17.02
CA ASN A 274 2.55 -25.85 17.89
C ASN A 274 1.99 -27.25 18.16
N ASP A 275 1.84 -28.09 17.13
CA ASP A 275 1.37 -29.47 17.29
C ASP A 275 2.39 -30.35 18.03
N ARG A 276 3.69 -30.14 17.78
CA ARG A 276 4.78 -30.80 18.52
C ARG A 276 4.75 -30.43 20.00
N CYS A 277 4.59 -29.15 20.34
CA CYS A 277 4.48 -28.70 21.72
C CYS A 277 3.29 -29.36 22.42
N ARG A 278 2.12 -29.42 21.77
CA ARG A 278 0.91 -30.04 22.35
C ARG A 278 1.05 -31.56 22.56
N SER A 279 1.78 -32.24 21.68
CA SER A 279 1.97 -33.69 21.73
C SER A 279 3.10 -34.13 22.68
N THR A 280 4.11 -33.28 22.93
CA THR A 280 5.31 -33.66 23.69
C THR A 280 5.56 -32.84 24.96
N LEU A 281 5.13 -31.58 25.02
CA LEU A 281 5.48 -30.63 26.08
C LEU A 281 4.25 -30.12 26.86
N SER A 282 4.49 -29.20 27.80
CA SER A 282 3.47 -28.45 28.52
C SER A 282 2.71 -27.50 27.61
N GLU A 283 1.39 -27.37 27.80
CA GLU A 283 0.57 -26.39 27.09
C GLU A 283 0.99 -24.95 27.41
N SER A 284 1.56 -24.70 28.61
CA SER A 284 2.05 -23.39 29.05
C SER A 284 3.20 -22.85 28.19
N THR A 285 3.94 -23.74 27.51
CA THR A 285 5.09 -23.38 26.65
C THR A 285 4.67 -23.02 25.22
N THR A 286 3.46 -23.41 24.78
CA THR A 286 2.98 -23.26 23.39
C THR A 286 3.15 -21.84 22.86
N TYR A 287 2.71 -20.83 23.63
CA TYR A 287 2.83 -19.43 23.21
C TYR A 287 4.29 -18.95 23.16
N LYS A 288 5.13 -19.42 24.10
CA LYS A 288 6.54 -19.02 24.17
C LYS A 288 7.33 -19.59 23.00
N ILE A 289 7.13 -20.86 22.66
CA ILE A 289 7.81 -21.49 21.53
C ILE A 289 7.33 -20.92 20.20
N GLN A 290 6.02 -20.69 20.03
CA GLN A 290 5.50 -20.02 18.84
C GLN A 290 6.19 -18.67 18.63
N LYS A 291 6.32 -17.88 19.69
CA LYS A 291 7.01 -16.58 19.63
C LYS A 291 8.48 -16.73 19.22
N VAL A 292 9.18 -17.76 19.71
CA VAL A 292 10.58 -18.02 19.29
C VAL A 292 10.67 -18.34 17.80
N VAL A 293 9.75 -19.16 17.27
CA VAL A 293 9.70 -19.46 15.82
C VAL A 293 9.40 -18.19 15.02
N GLU A 294 8.44 -17.38 15.46
CA GLU A 294 8.08 -16.11 14.82
C GLU A 294 9.25 -15.10 14.86
N ASP A 295 9.96 -14.97 15.97
CA ASP A 295 11.11 -14.06 16.10
C ASP A 295 12.28 -14.50 15.19
N GLU A 296 12.66 -15.79 15.19
CA GLU A 296 13.83 -16.26 14.45
C GLU A 296 13.57 -16.46 12.94
N LEU A 297 12.41 -17.00 12.54
CA LEU A 297 12.10 -17.23 11.12
C LEU A 297 11.46 -16.02 10.44
N ILE A 298 10.76 -15.15 11.17
CA ILE A 298 10.07 -14.01 10.58
C ILE A 298 10.78 -12.71 10.97
N ARG A 299 10.78 -12.32 12.24
CA ARG A 299 11.23 -10.97 12.67
C ARG A 299 12.66 -10.65 12.23
N HIS A 300 13.61 -11.54 12.54
CA HIS A 300 15.02 -11.31 12.26
C HIS A 300 15.36 -11.42 10.77
N LYS A 301 14.57 -12.16 9.98
CA LYS A 301 14.85 -12.47 8.58
C LYS A 301 13.98 -11.70 7.58
N MET A 302 12.93 -11.00 8.05
CA MET A 302 11.98 -10.26 7.21
C MET A 302 12.67 -9.26 6.27
N LYS A 303 13.62 -8.47 6.80
CA LYS A 303 14.36 -7.51 5.99
C LYS A 303 15.14 -8.19 4.86
N GLY A 304 15.82 -9.30 5.17
CA GLY A 304 16.53 -10.10 4.18
C GLY A 304 15.59 -10.63 3.11
N LEU A 305 14.45 -11.18 3.51
CA LEU A 305 13.43 -11.72 2.60
C LEU A 305 12.87 -10.67 1.62
N ILE A 306 12.70 -9.43 2.08
CA ILE A 306 12.22 -8.32 1.27
C ILE A 306 13.27 -7.86 0.25
N GLU A 307 14.54 -7.79 0.67
CA GLU A 307 15.66 -7.30 -0.15
C GLU A 307 16.21 -8.33 -1.15
N MET A 308 15.79 -9.60 -1.05
CA MET A 308 16.17 -10.65 -2.01
C MET A 308 15.71 -10.33 -3.44
N GLU A 309 16.42 -10.88 -4.42
CA GLU A 309 16.08 -10.76 -5.85
C GLU A 309 14.68 -11.30 -6.17
N THR A 310 14.24 -12.35 -5.45
CA THR A 310 12.90 -12.94 -5.57
C THR A 310 11.89 -12.36 -4.57
N GLY A 311 12.29 -11.31 -3.83
CA GLY A 311 11.51 -10.68 -2.75
C GLY A 311 10.34 -9.83 -3.25
N VAL A 312 9.92 -8.87 -2.42
CA VAL A 312 8.68 -8.10 -2.64
C VAL A 312 8.67 -7.35 -3.97
N ALA A 313 9.80 -6.79 -4.40
CA ALA A 313 9.90 -6.10 -5.68
C ALA A 313 9.58 -7.03 -6.86
N HIS A 314 10.16 -8.22 -6.88
CA HIS A 314 9.91 -9.22 -7.92
C HIS A 314 8.47 -9.76 -7.87
N MET A 315 7.92 -9.96 -6.67
CA MET A 315 6.51 -10.38 -6.52
C MET A 315 5.54 -9.34 -7.07
N VAL A 316 5.81 -8.06 -6.83
CA VAL A 316 5.00 -6.95 -7.37
C VAL A 316 5.16 -6.86 -8.88
N HIS A 317 6.38 -6.93 -9.42
CA HIS A 317 6.60 -6.83 -10.86
C HIS A 317 5.96 -7.96 -11.67
N ASN A 318 5.96 -9.19 -11.15
CA ASN A 318 5.42 -10.38 -11.80
C ASN A 318 4.00 -10.77 -11.33
N ASP A 319 3.28 -9.88 -10.66
CA ASP A 319 1.89 -10.07 -10.23
C ASP A 319 1.64 -11.34 -9.37
N ARG A 320 2.64 -11.72 -8.55
CA ARG A 320 2.53 -12.85 -7.60
C ARG A 320 1.82 -12.44 -6.31
N PHE A 321 0.51 -12.12 -6.42
CA PHE A 321 -0.30 -11.63 -5.29
C PHE A 321 -0.46 -12.63 -4.15
N GLN A 322 -0.45 -13.94 -4.43
CA GLN A 322 -0.57 -14.97 -3.41
C GLN A 322 0.64 -15.01 -2.48
N ASP A 323 1.85 -14.93 -3.02
CA ASP A 323 3.06 -14.90 -2.20
C ASP A 323 3.18 -13.58 -1.44
N LEU A 324 2.73 -12.47 -2.03
CA LEU A 324 2.67 -11.18 -1.36
C LEU A 324 1.70 -11.19 -0.16
N ASN A 325 0.57 -11.89 -0.28
CA ASN A 325 -0.36 -12.12 0.83
C ASN A 325 0.31 -12.94 1.95
N LEU A 326 1.09 -13.98 1.61
CA LEU A 326 1.84 -14.75 2.61
C LEU A 326 2.88 -13.90 3.35
N VAL A 327 3.60 -13.02 2.65
CA VAL A 327 4.54 -12.08 3.28
C VAL A 327 3.81 -11.15 4.25
N PHE A 328 2.66 -10.61 3.82
CA PHE A 328 1.83 -9.75 4.65
C PHE A 328 1.30 -10.46 5.91
N ASP A 329 0.78 -11.68 5.76
CA ASP A 329 0.27 -12.51 6.87
C ASP A 329 1.38 -12.82 7.89
N LEU A 330 2.60 -13.10 7.43
CA LEU A 330 3.74 -13.40 8.29
C LEU A 330 4.18 -12.14 9.06
N GLU A 331 4.31 -10.99 8.41
CA GLU A 331 4.67 -9.76 9.11
C GLU A 331 3.57 -9.31 10.08
N ALA A 332 2.29 -9.49 9.72
CA ALA A 332 1.15 -9.17 10.57
C ALA A 332 1.17 -9.89 11.92
N ARG A 333 1.78 -11.09 11.99
CA ARG A 333 1.93 -11.86 13.23
C ARG A 333 2.95 -11.24 14.19
N VAL A 334 4.02 -10.66 13.65
CA VAL A 334 5.13 -10.13 14.44
C VAL A 334 4.93 -8.66 14.80
N ASP A 335 4.47 -7.85 13.84
CA ASP A 335 4.26 -6.42 14.03
C ASP A 335 2.96 -5.96 13.36
N GLY A 336 2.04 -5.42 14.16
CA GLY A 336 0.78 -4.87 13.67
C GLY A 336 0.98 -3.73 12.66
N LYS A 337 2.08 -2.96 12.75
CA LYS A 337 2.37 -1.81 11.87
C LYS A 337 3.04 -2.19 10.55
N LYS A 338 3.55 -3.42 10.42
CA LYS A 338 4.17 -3.95 9.19
C LYS A 338 5.17 -2.96 8.54
N PRO A 339 6.17 -2.47 9.31
CA PRO A 339 7.00 -1.36 8.87
C PRO A 339 7.88 -1.70 7.66
N GLU A 340 8.36 -2.94 7.55
CA GLU A 340 9.33 -3.32 6.52
C GLU A 340 8.64 -3.51 5.17
N LEU A 341 7.50 -4.23 5.11
CA LEU A 341 6.71 -4.33 3.87
C LEU A 341 6.18 -2.97 3.44
N THR A 342 5.68 -2.17 4.38
CA THR A 342 5.17 -0.83 4.05
C THR A 342 6.26 0.01 3.39
N LYS A 343 7.46 0.04 3.97
CA LYS A 343 8.60 0.77 3.41
C LYS A 343 9.03 0.25 2.05
N ALA A 344 9.02 -1.08 1.85
CA ALA A 344 9.33 -1.70 0.57
C ALA A 344 8.32 -1.29 -0.52
N MET A 345 7.02 -1.34 -0.21
CA MET A 345 5.95 -0.93 -1.14
C MET A 345 6.06 0.55 -1.51
N GLN A 346 6.34 1.43 -0.54
CA GLN A 346 6.57 2.86 -0.81
C GLN A 346 7.76 3.09 -1.74
N LYS A 347 8.86 2.36 -1.53
CA LYS A 347 10.04 2.41 -2.40
C LYS A 347 9.71 1.98 -3.83
N ILE A 348 9.03 0.85 -4.01
CA ILE A 348 8.64 0.33 -5.34
C ILE A 348 7.73 1.31 -6.07
N ILE A 349 6.73 1.89 -5.39
CA ILE A 349 5.85 2.91 -5.99
C ILE A 349 6.65 4.12 -6.44
N THR A 350 7.59 4.58 -5.61
CA THR A 350 8.43 5.75 -5.92
C THR A 350 9.34 5.47 -7.11
N GLU A 351 9.94 4.29 -7.21
CA GLU A 351 10.77 3.88 -8.34
C GLU A 351 9.96 3.74 -9.63
N MET A 352 8.80 3.09 -9.59
CA MET A 352 7.92 2.97 -10.76
C MET A 352 7.39 4.34 -11.20
N GLY A 353 6.97 5.18 -10.24
CA GLY A 353 6.47 6.52 -10.49
C GLY A 353 7.53 7.47 -11.06
N THR A 354 8.76 7.43 -10.53
CA THR A 354 9.87 8.23 -11.06
C THR A 354 10.26 7.79 -12.47
N ASN A 355 10.19 6.50 -12.79
CA ASN A 355 10.40 6.01 -14.16
C ASN A 355 9.34 6.54 -15.14
N ILE A 356 8.07 6.62 -14.71
CA ILE A 356 6.99 7.25 -15.50
C ILE A 356 7.27 8.75 -15.70
N ASN A 357 7.67 9.46 -14.64
CA ASN A 357 8.02 10.89 -14.71
C ASN A 357 9.19 11.13 -15.68
N ASN A 358 10.27 10.34 -15.60
CA ASN A 358 11.43 10.46 -16.48
C ASN A 358 11.09 10.16 -17.94
N SER A 359 10.24 9.15 -18.18
CA SER A 359 9.75 8.82 -19.52
C SER A 359 8.95 9.96 -20.13
N ALA A 360 8.11 10.63 -19.34
CA ALA A 360 7.33 11.78 -19.78
C ALA A 360 8.22 13.00 -20.08
N VAL A 361 9.23 13.28 -19.24
CA VAL A 361 10.21 14.34 -19.52
C VAL A 361 10.92 14.09 -20.84
N THR A 362 11.43 12.88 -21.05
CA THR A 362 12.14 12.48 -22.28
C THR A 362 11.24 12.58 -23.52
N ALA A 363 9.99 12.12 -23.42
CA ALA A 363 9.02 12.25 -24.51
C ALA A 363 8.69 13.71 -24.87
N SER A 364 8.79 14.61 -23.88
CA SER A 364 8.51 16.04 -24.05
C SER A 364 9.69 16.86 -24.59
N THR A 365 10.94 16.38 -24.42
CA THR A 365 12.17 17.04 -24.87
C THR A 365 12.74 16.46 -26.16
N ALA A 366 12.32 15.26 -26.57
CA ALA A 366 12.71 14.67 -27.84
C ALA A 366 12.31 15.59 -29.01
N LEU A 367 13.30 16.05 -29.79
CA LEU A 367 13.09 16.81 -31.03
C LEU A 367 12.13 16.07 -31.96
N PRO A 368 11.28 16.78 -32.73
CA PRO A 368 10.43 16.14 -33.72
C PRO A 368 11.32 15.40 -34.73
N GLN A 369 11.35 14.07 -34.65
CA GLN A 369 12.01 13.26 -35.66
C GLN A 369 11.28 13.48 -36.98
N ALA A 370 12.00 14.04 -37.96
CA ALA A 370 11.59 13.99 -39.35
C ALA A 370 11.32 12.52 -39.71
N PRO A 371 10.29 12.21 -40.51
CA PRO A 371 10.02 10.83 -40.89
C PRO A 371 11.28 10.25 -41.50
N ALA A 372 11.82 9.21 -40.86
CA ALA A 372 12.95 8.47 -41.36
C ALA A 372 12.62 8.02 -42.79
N ALA A 373 13.43 8.47 -43.75
CA ALA A 373 13.44 7.90 -45.09
C ALA A 373 13.74 6.41 -44.92
N ALA A 374 12.72 5.57 -45.10
CA ALA A 374 12.92 4.14 -45.22
C ALA A 374 13.67 3.89 -46.53
N ASP A 375 14.82 3.26 -46.42
CA ASP A 375 15.58 2.71 -47.54
C ASP A 375 14.67 1.81 -48.39
N GLU A 376 14.51 2.17 -49.67
CA GLU A 376 13.94 1.30 -50.69
C GLU A 376 15.02 0.35 -51.21
N ALA A 377 14.93 -0.91 -50.80
CA ALA A 377 15.51 -2.03 -51.54
C ALA A 377 14.55 -3.22 -51.50
N ALA A 378 13.67 -3.32 -52.51
CA ALA A 378 13.37 -4.55 -53.27
C ALA A 378 12.07 -4.37 -54.07
N ALA A 379 12.19 -4.58 -55.38
CA ALA A 379 11.13 -4.51 -56.37
C ALA A 379 10.11 -5.66 -56.24
N GLY A 380 8.85 -5.35 -56.56
CA GLY A 380 7.78 -6.33 -56.80
C GLY A 380 6.44 -5.64 -57.02
N ALA A 381 6.03 -5.53 -58.28
CA ALA A 381 4.81 -4.87 -58.73
C ALA A 381 3.53 -5.62 -58.32
N ASP A 382 2.52 -4.91 -57.84
CA ASP A 382 1.18 -4.94 -58.45
C ASP A 382 0.29 -3.79 -57.95
N GLU A 383 -0.45 -3.21 -58.89
CA GLU A 383 -1.26 -1.99 -58.75
C GLU A 383 -2.72 -2.29 -58.32
N LYS A 384 -3.24 -1.44 -57.42
CA LYS A 384 -4.64 -1.02 -57.15
C LYS A 384 -5.26 -1.49 -55.82
N GLU A 385 -5.14 -0.62 -54.82
CA GLU A 385 -6.27 0.01 -54.13
C GLU A 385 -5.75 1.14 -53.22
N LYS A 386 -6.15 2.40 -53.49
CA LYS A 386 -5.86 3.57 -52.63
C LYS A 386 -7.00 3.75 -51.63
N PRO A 387 -6.81 3.57 -50.31
CA PRO A 387 -7.69 4.18 -49.33
C PRO A 387 -7.26 5.64 -49.11
N LYS A 388 -8.23 6.55 -49.19
CA LYS A 388 -8.09 7.99 -48.95
C LYS A 388 -7.49 8.25 -47.56
N SER A 389 -6.28 8.82 -47.52
CA SER A 389 -5.67 9.33 -46.30
C SER A 389 -6.46 10.54 -45.78
N GLY A 390 -7.35 10.31 -44.83
CA GLY A 390 -7.93 11.37 -44.00
C GLY A 390 -6.84 12.01 -43.15
N SER A 391 -6.72 13.33 -43.21
CA SER A 391 -5.77 14.13 -42.46
C SER A 391 -5.98 14.01 -40.95
N ALA A 392 -5.29 13.05 -40.30
CA ALA A 392 -5.15 13.05 -38.85
C ALA A 392 -4.27 14.25 -38.47
N LYS A 393 -4.89 15.27 -37.85
CA LYS A 393 -4.21 16.45 -37.32
C LYS A 393 -3.10 16.00 -36.36
N THR A 394 -1.87 16.38 -36.66
CA THR A 394 -0.69 16.22 -35.79
C THR A 394 -1.03 16.73 -34.39
N ILE A 395 -1.16 15.79 -33.43
CA ILE A 395 -1.30 16.14 -32.01
C ILE A 395 0.03 16.75 -31.59
N ASN A 396 -0.02 17.89 -30.89
CA ASN A 396 1.17 18.51 -30.32
C ASN A 396 1.87 17.47 -29.42
N GLN A 397 3.15 17.19 -29.66
CA GLN A 397 3.93 16.14 -28.97
C GLN A 397 3.83 16.26 -27.45
N GLN A 398 3.76 17.49 -26.92
CA GLN A 398 3.53 17.76 -25.50
C GLN A 398 2.17 17.29 -24.99
N THR A 399 1.11 17.45 -25.79
CA THR A 399 -0.23 16.95 -25.43
C THR A 399 -0.25 15.42 -25.44
N SER A 400 0.40 14.77 -26.40
CA SER A 400 0.50 13.31 -26.43
C SER A 400 1.29 12.77 -25.23
N ALA A 401 2.39 13.42 -24.85
CA ALA A 401 3.17 13.05 -23.67
C ALA A 401 2.37 13.25 -22.37
N ALA A 402 1.59 14.34 -22.29
CA ALA A 402 0.73 14.60 -21.14
C ALA A 402 -0.37 13.54 -20.96
N LEU A 403 -1.03 13.14 -22.06
CA LEU A 403 -2.05 12.09 -22.01
C LEU A 403 -1.47 10.77 -21.53
N LYS A 404 -0.34 10.35 -22.12
CA LYS A 404 0.33 9.11 -21.75
C LYS A 404 0.76 9.10 -20.28
N TRP A 405 1.36 10.19 -19.80
CA TRP A 405 1.78 10.29 -18.41
C TRP A 405 0.60 10.14 -17.44
N VAL A 406 -0.53 10.82 -17.70
CA VAL A 406 -1.73 10.71 -16.86
C VAL A 406 -2.31 9.29 -16.87
N GLU A 407 -2.34 8.64 -18.04
CA GLU A 407 -2.79 7.24 -18.18
C GLU A 407 -1.89 6.26 -17.43
N ASP A 408 -0.57 6.40 -17.54
CA ASP A 408 0.41 5.55 -16.85
C ASP A 408 0.30 5.71 -15.32
N ILE A 409 0.08 6.94 -14.83
CA ILE A 409 -0.15 7.24 -13.40
C ILE A 409 -1.46 6.63 -12.89
N LEU A 410 -2.54 6.69 -13.67
CA LEU A 410 -3.81 6.03 -13.33
C LEU A 410 -3.66 4.51 -13.30
N ALA A 411 -2.97 3.93 -14.28
CA ALA A 411 -2.72 2.50 -14.33
C ALA A 411 -1.86 2.03 -13.15
N LEU A 412 -0.87 2.83 -12.74
CA LEU A 412 -0.08 2.57 -11.53
C LEU A 412 -0.99 2.53 -10.30
N LYS A 413 -1.88 3.52 -10.14
CA LYS A 413 -2.82 3.58 -9.02
C LYS A 413 -3.77 2.37 -9.00
N ASP A 414 -4.39 2.06 -10.14
CA ASP A 414 -5.30 0.93 -10.28
C ASP A 414 -4.61 -0.40 -9.90
N ARG A 415 -3.33 -0.56 -10.28
CA ARG A 415 -2.51 -1.73 -9.92
C ARG A 415 -2.28 -1.84 -8.41
N PHE A 416 -1.89 -0.76 -7.74
CA PHE A 416 -1.64 -0.81 -6.29
C PHE A 416 -2.92 -0.91 -5.46
N ASP A 417 -4.04 -0.33 -5.92
CA ASP A 417 -5.36 -0.56 -5.32
C ASP A 417 -5.77 -2.03 -5.40
N HIS A 418 -5.51 -2.67 -6.54
CA HIS A 418 -5.75 -4.10 -6.72
C HIS A 418 -4.92 -4.96 -5.77
N ILE A 419 -3.62 -4.63 -5.63
CA ILE A 419 -2.71 -5.29 -4.69
C ILE A 419 -3.22 -5.15 -3.25
N ILE A 420 -3.62 -3.95 -2.83
CA ILE A 420 -4.15 -3.70 -1.49
C ILE A 420 -5.39 -4.57 -1.22
N ARG A 421 -6.29 -4.68 -2.21
CA ARG A 421 -7.53 -5.45 -2.07
C ARG A 421 -7.29 -6.96 -1.96
N ILE A 422 -6.39 -7.51 -2.78
CA ILE A 422 -6.17 -8.96 -2.86
C ILE A 422 -5.14 -9.44 -1.83
N SER A 423 -4.02 -8.72 -1.71
CA SER A 423 -2.86 -9.21 -0.96
C SER A 423 -2.85 -8.73 0.48
N PHE A 424 -3.43 -7.55 0.78
CA PHE A 424 -3.32 -6.91 2.09
C PHE A 424 -4.66 -6.79 2.83
N THR A 425 -5.72 -7.44 2.35
CA THR A 425 -7.05 -7.44 2.99
C THR A 425 -7.57 -6.03 3.31
N SER A 426 -7.21 -5.04 2.47
CA SER A 426 -7.55 -3.62 2.67
C SER A 426 -7.05 -3.00 3.97
N ASP A 427 -5.85 -3.39 4.45
CA ASP A 427 -5.19 -2.78 5.61
C ASP A 427 -5.00 -1.27 5.45
N GLN A 428 -5.52 -0.51 6.44
CA GLN A 428 -5.56 0.95 6.40
C GLN A 428 -4.17 1.58 6.55
N THR A 429 -3.25 0.96 7.30
CA THR A 429 -1.89 1.47 7.51
C THR A 429 -1.10 1.42 6.21
N VAL A 430 -1.13 0.26 5.53
CA VAL A 430 -0.47 0.09 4.22
C VAL A 430 -1.12 0.97 3.16
N SER A 431 -2.46 1.02 3.12
CA SER A 431 -3.21 1.86 2.18
C SER A 431 -2.86 3.35 2.32
N THR A 432 -2.77 3.85 3.55
CA THR A 432 -2.40 5.26 3.81
C THR A 432 -0.97 5.55 3.35
N ALA A 433 -0.04 4.63 3.59
CA ALA A 433 1.36 4.77 3.19
C ALA A 433 1.53 4.76 1.65
N ILE A 434 0.80 3.87 0.96
CA ILE A 434 0.78 3.79 -0.51
C ILE A 434 0.18 5.06 -1.12
N ASN A 435 -0.96 5.52 -0.61
CA ASN A 435 -1.60 6.75 -1.07
C ASN A 435 -0.70 7.98 -0.90
N ARG A 436 0.07 8.04 0.20
CA ARG A 436 1.07 9.08 0.41
C ARG A 436 2.19 9.01 -0.63
N SER A 437 2.75 7.83 -0.89
CA SER A 437 3.78 7.66 -1.93
C SER A 437 3.28 8.00 -3.33
N MET A 438 2.02 7.70 -3.63
CA MET A 438 1.38 8.13 -4.88
C MET A 438 1.32 9.65 -4.99
N ALA A 439 0.95 10.34 -3.91
CA ALA A 439 0.97 11.80 -3.86
C ALA A 439 2.39 12.35 -4.07
N ASP A 440 3.39 11.77 -3.41
CA ASP A 440 4.78 12.21 -3.52
C ASP A 440 5.29 12.08 -4.97
N VAL A 441 4.97 10.98 -5.66
CA VAL A 441 5.32 10.76 -7.08
C VAL A 441 4.71 11.84 -7.97
N ILE A 442 3.43 12.16 -7.79
CA ILE A 442 2.71 13.15 -8.60
C ILE A 442 3.28 14.54 -8.37
N ASN A 443 3.54 14.91 -7.10
CA ASN A 443 3.99 16.26 -6.73
C ASN A 443 5.48 16.50 -6.97
N THR A 444 6.29 15.45 -7.09
CA THR A 444 7.70 15.58 -7.51
C THR A 444 7.83 16.00 -8.98
N PHE A 445 6.79 15.76 -9.80
CA PHE A 445 6.80 16.14 -11.20
C PHE A 445 6.35 17.59 -11.41
N SER A 446 7.29 18.49 -11.73
CA SER A 446 7.05 19.93 -11.88
C SER A 446 6.02 20.31 -12.95
N ARG A 447 5.76 19.44 -13.93
CA ARG A 447 4.76 19.66 -14.98
C ARG A 447 3.43 18.93 -14.72
N GLY A 448 3.26 18.30 -13.56
CA GLY A 448 2.06 17.51 -13.23
C GLY A 448 0.77 18.31 -13.38
N SER A 449 0.72 19.52 -12.80
CA SER A 449 -0.45 20.42 -12.89
C SER A 449 -0.80 20.82 -14.34
N GLU A 450 0.20 21.04 -15.19
CA GLU A 450 -0.01 21.33 -16.62
C GLU A 450 -0.59 20.10 -17.34
N TYR A 451 -0.01 18.92 -17.10
CA TYR A 451 -0.36 17.69 -17.80
C TYR A 451 -1.75 17.19 -17.43
N ILE A 452 -2.13 17.27 -16.15
CA ILE A 452 -3.48 16.97 -15.68
C ILE A 452 -4.50 17.90 -16.35
N SER A 453 -4.17 19.20 -16.44
CA SER A 453 -5.04 20.19 -17.09
C SER A 453 -5.20 19.93 -18.60
N LEU A 454 -4.12 19.53 -19.29
CA LEU A 454 -4.16 19.14 -20.71
C LEU A 454 -4.97 17.86 -20.93
N PHE A 455 -4.83 16.88 -20.04
CA PHE A 455 -5.60 15.64 -20.09
C PHE A 455 -7.09 15.89 -19.95
N ILE A 456 -7.50 16.72 -19.00
CA ILE A 456 -8.92 17.09 -18.87
C ILE A 456 -9.36 17.87 -20.11
N ASP A 457 -8.56 18.81 -20.62
CA ASP A 457 -8.91 19.60 -21.80
C ASP A 457 -9.12 18.76 -23.08
N ASP A 458 -8.28 17.75 -23.35
CA ASP A 458 -8.47 16.88 -24.52
C ASP A 458 -9.69 15.95 -24.33
N ASN A 459 -9.91 15.43 -23.12
CA ASN A 459 -11.10 14.65 -22.80
C ASN A 459 -12.40 15.45 -23.03
N MET A 460 -12.42 16.72 -22.62
CA MET A 460 -13.59 17.61 -22.81
C MET A 460 -13.80 18.03 -24.28
N LYS A 461 -12.75 18.04 -25.11
CA LYS A 461 -12.83 18.41 -26.54
C LYS A 461 -13.17 17.26 -27.47
N LYS A 462 -12.64 16.06 -27.20
CA LYS A 462 -12.74 14.90 -28.08
C LYS A 462 -13.07 13.62 -27.32
N GLY A 463 -12.49 13.44 -26.14
CA GLY A 463 -12.60 12.20 -25.38
C GLY A 463 -14.02 11.83 -24.96
N ILE A 464 -14.96 12.78 -24.89
CA ILE A 464 -16.38 12.50 -24.59
C ILE A 464 -17.26 12.29 -25.83
N LYS A 465 -16.70 12.43 -27.03
CA LYS A 465 -17.46 12.26 -28.28
C LYS A 465 -17.83 10.79 -28.47
N ASN A 466 -19.12 10.50 -28.64
CA ASN A 466 -19.68 9.15 -28.84
C ASN A 466 -19.54 8.19 -27.64
N LYS A 467 -19.34 8.70 -26.42
CA LYS A 467 -19.33 7.89 -25.19
C LYS A 467 -20.71 7.87 -24.51
N SER A 468 -20.99 6.80 -23.76
CA SER A 468 -22.17 6.73 -22.90
C SER A 468 -22.01 7.60 -21.65
N GLU A 469 -23.12 7.95 -20.98
CA GLU A 469 -23.08 8.72 -19.73
C GLU A 469 -22.22 8.05 -18.65
N SER A 470 -22.29 6.72 -18.52
CA SER A 470 -21.49 5.96 -17.55
C SER A 470 -19.98 6.02 -17.84
N GLU A 471 -19.58 5.98 -19.12
CA GLU A 471 -18.18 6.11 -19.50
C GLU A 471 -17.66 7.54 -19.29
N ILE A 472 -18.49 8.54 -19.54
CA ILE A 472 -18.16 9.94 -19.23
C ILE A 472 -17.94 10.08 -17.73
N ASP A 473 -18.84 9.50 -16.92
CA ASP A 473 -18.77 9.53 -15.46
C ASP A 473 -17.45 8.92 -14.92
N ALA A 474 -17.05 7.78 -15.47
CA ALA A 474 -15.79 7.11 -15.12
C ALA A 474 -14.55 7.96 -15.49
N VAL A 475 -14.57 8.66 -16.63
CA VAL A 475 -13.45 9.55 -17.04
C VAL A 475 -13.35 10.76 -16.11
N LEU A 476 -14.49 11.35 -15.73
CA LEU A 476 -14.53 12.46 -14.77
C LEU A 476 -14.00 11.99 -13.40
N GLU A 477 -14.40 10.81 -12.93
CA GLU A 477 -13.94 10.27 -11.64
C GLU A 477 -12.43 10.02 -11.62
N LYS A 478 -11.87 9.45 -12.70
CA LYS A 478 -10.42 9.29 -12.84
C LYS A 478 -9.68 10.63 -12.79
N SER A 479 -10.22 11.64 -13.46
CA SER A 479 -9.65 12.99 -13.48
C SER A 479 -9.63 13.62 -12.07
N ILE A 480 -10.71 13.44 -11.33
CA ILE A 480 -10.85 13.92 -9.94
C ILE A 480 -9.95 13.14 -8.97
N THR A 481 -9.80 11.83 -9.18
CA THR A 481 -8.93 10.96 -8.38
C THR A 481 -7.49 11.48 -8.38
N ILE A 482 -6.95 11.83 -9.56
CA ILE A 482 -5.58 12.37 -9.66
C ILE A 482 -5.49 13.77 -9.04
N LEU A 483 -6.52 14.60 -9.27
CA LEU A 483 -6.58 15.96 -8.71
C LEU A 483 -6.55 15.95 -7.17
N ARG A 484 -7.07 14.91 -6.53
CA ARG A 484 -7.02 14.74 -5.06
C ARG A 484 -5.60 14.62 -4.53
N TYR A 485 -4.69 14.01 -5.30
CA TYR A 485 -3.29 13.84 -4.91
C TYR A 485 -2.41 15.07 -5.19
N LEU A 486 -2.93 16.06 -5.90
CA LEU A 486 -2.18 17.26 -6.28
C LEU A 486 -2.09 18.27 -5.13
N ALA A 487 -0.88 18.69 -4.78
CA ALA A 487 -0.61 19.74 -3.80
C ALA A 487 -0.77 21.14 -4.40
N ASP A 488 -0.18 21.39 -5.58
CA ASP A 488 -0.12 22.70 -6.24
C ASP A 488 -1.41 23.04 -7.01
N LYS A 489 -2.52 23.11 -6.27
CA LYS A 489 -3.86 23.37 -6.80
C LYS A 489 -3.99 24.72 -7.50
N ASP A 490 -3.28 25.75 -7.03
CA ASP A 490 -3.32 27.10 -7.61
C ASP A 490 -2.69 27.16 -9.01
N ILE A 491 -1.59 26.41 -9.19
CA ILE A 491 -0.93 26.27 -10.50
C ILE A 491 -1.87 25.53 -11.47
N PHE A 492 -2.50 24.45 -10.99
CA PHE A 492 -3.51 23.74 -11.78
C PHE A 492 -4.69 24.63 -12.16
N GLU A 493 -5.24 25.42 -11.22
CA GLU A 493 -6.33 26.38 -11.48
C GLU A 493 -5.98 27.30 -12.64
N THR A 494 -4.75 27.83 -12.63
CA THR A 494 -4.26 28.75 -13.67
C THR A 494 -4.28 28.11 -15.06
N TYR A 495 -3.75 26.89 -15.19
CA TYR A 495 -3.78 26.15 -16.46
C TYR A 495 -5.20 25.75 -16.87
N TYR A 496 -6.00 25.22 -15.93
CA TYR A 496 -7.37 24.80 -16.17
C TYR A 496 -8.25 25.96 -16.64
N LYS A 497 -8.16 27.10 -15.97
CA LYS A 497 -8.86 28.34 -16.31
C LYS A 497 -8.50 28.83 -17.71
N LYS A 498 -7.22 28.76 -18.10
CA LYS A 498 -6.75 29.09 -19.45
C LYS A 498 -7.37 28.18 -20.51
N HIS A 499 -7.45 26.87 -20.24
CA HIS A 499 -8.06 25.91 -21.15
C HIS A 499 -9.58 26.07 -21.25
N LEU A 500 -10.27 26.21 -20.10
CA LEU A 500 -11.71 26.46 -20.03
C LEU A 500 -12.09 27.74 -20.79
N CYS A 501 -11.35 28.83 -20.58
CA CYS A 501 -11.56 30.09 -21.30
C CYS A 501 -11.54 29.90 -22.83
N LYS A 502 -10.53 29.18 -23.34
CA LYS A 502 -10.43 28.87 -24.77
C LYS A 502 -11.57 27.97 -25.26
N ARG A 503 -12.07 27.04 -24.43
CA ARG A 503 -13.18 26.15 -24.82
C ARG A 503 -14.50 26.91 -24.90
N LEU A 504 -14.76 27.81 -23.94
CA LEU A 504 -15.97 28.63 -23.89
C LEU A 504 -16.00 29.67 -25.02
N LEU A 505 -14.95 30.48 -25.18
CA LEU A 505 -14.94 31.57 -26.16
C LEU A 505 -14.83 31.09 -27.61
N LEU A 506 -14.11 29.99 -27.88
CA LEU A 506 -13.94 29.48 -29.25
C LEU A 506 -14.98 28.42 -29.63
N GLY A 507 -15.98 28.16 -28.78
CA GLY A 507 -17.01 27.14 -29.02
C GLY A 507 -16.42 25.74 -29.26
N LYS A 508 -15.36 25.38 -28.54
CA LYS A 508 -14.65 24.09 -28.71
C LYS A 508 -15.07 23.03 -27.69
N SER A 509 -15.94 23.37 -26.73
CA SER A 509 -16.49 22.41 -25.79
C SER A 509 -17.51 21.51 -26.49
N GLN A 510 -17.51 20.22 -26.16
CA GLN A 510 -18.48 19.27 -26.72
C GLN A 510 -19.84 19.31 -26.02
N SER A 511 -19.85 19.50 -24.70
CA SER A 511 -21.08 19.56 -23.90
C SER A 511 -20.90 20.50 -22.72
N VAL A 512 -21.80 21.47 -22.61
CA VAL A 512 -21.86 22.43 -21.50
C VAL A 512 -22.22 21.73 -20.19
N ASP A 513 -23.05 20.70 -20.23
CA ASP A 513 -23.50 19.97 -19.04
C ASP A 513 -22.37 19.16 -18.40
N VAL A 514 -21.53 18.52 -19.23
CA VAL A 514 -20.34 17.80 -18.74
C VAL A 514 -19.32 18.76 -18.13
N GLU A 515 -19.15 19.97 -18.68
CA GLU A 515 -18.26 20.98 -18.08
C GLU A 515 -18.78 21.43 -16.69
N LYS A 516 -20.09 21.64 -16.56
CA LYS A 516 -20.73 21.95 -15.27
C LYS A 516 -20.57 20.79 -14.29
N GLN A 517 -20.74 19.55 -14.74
CA GLN A 517 -20.54 18.36 -13.92
C GLN A 517 -19.09 18.28 -13.39
N MET A 518 -18.10 18.53 -14.24
CA MET A 518 -16.69 18.55 -13.84
C MET A 518 -16.41 19.61 -12.76
N ILE A 519 -16.92 20.84 -12.93
CA ILE A 519 -16.78 21.90 -11.93
C ILE A 519 -17.49 21.52 -10.64
N SER A 520 -18.67 20.90 -10.70
CA SER A 520 -19.38 20.45 -9.52
C SER A 520 -18.59 19.40 -8.73
N ARG A 521 -17.90 18.48 -9.41
CA ARG A 521 -17.01 17.51 -8.74
C ARG A 521 -15.78 18.18 -8.15
N MET A 522 -15.15 19.10 -8.88
CA MET A 522 -14.04 19.91 -8.35
C MET A 522 -14.46 20.71 -7.11
N LYS A 523 -15.70 21.21 -7.06
CA LYS A 523 -16.24 21.95 -5.91
C LYS A 523 -16.33 21.09 -4.65
N ILE A 524 -16.72 19.81 -4.80
CA ILE A 524 -16.82 18.86 -3.68
C ILE A 524 -15.42 18.59 -3.11
N GLU A 525 -14.42 18.40 -3.96
CA GLU A 525 -13.07 17.98 -3.55
C GLU A 525 -12.14 19.14 -3.16
N LEU A 526 -12.24 20.28 -3.84
CA LEU A 526 -11.35 21.44 -3.66
C LEU A 526 -12.03 22.59 -2.92
N GLY A 527 -13.35 22.54 -2.73
CA GLY A 527 -14.13 23.55 -2.03
C GLY A 527 -14.64 24.69 -2.92
N ASN A 528 -15.55 25.48 -2.37
CA ASN A 528 -16.27 26.55 -3.08
C ASN A 528 -15.37 27.73 -3.50
N SER A 529 -14.37 28.08 -2.68
CA SER A 529 -13.47 29.20 -2.98
C SER A 529 -12.65 28.97 -4.26
N PHE A 530 -12.31 27.70 -4.54
CA PHE A 530 -11.57 27.30 -5.73
C PHE A 530 -12.41 27.45 -7.01
N THR A 531 -13.66 26.99 -6.98
CA THR A 531 -14.52 26.97 -8.17
C THR A 531 -15.23 28.29 -8.46
N LEU A 532 -15.25 29.24 -7.52
CA LEU A 532 -15.95 30.53 -7.63
C LEU A 532 -15.70 31.24 -8.97
N LYS A 533 -14.43 31.34 -9.38
CA LYS A 533 -14.06 32.02 -10.65
C LYS A 533 -14.52 31.22 -11.87
N LEU A 534 -14.44 29.89 -11.83
CA LEU A 534 -14.88 29.01 -12.91
C LEU A 534 -16.40 29.07 -13.09
N GLU A 535 -17.15 29.06 -11.99
CA GLU A 535 -18.61 29.22 -11.99
C GLU A 535 -19.02 30.61 -12.52
N ALA A 536 -18.30 31.66 -12.12
CA ALA A 536 -18.52 33.00 -12.64
C ALA A 536 -18.26 33.11 -14.15
N MET A 537 -17.32 32.36 -14.73
CA MET A 537 -17.12 32.30 -16.19
C MET A 537 -18.37 31.75 -16.90
N PHE A 538 -19.01 30.70 -16.38
CA PHE A 538 -20.26 30.19 -16.96
C PHE A 538 -21.41 31.19 -16.81
N LYS A 539 -21.50 31.86 -15.66
CA LYS A 539 -22.51 32.90 -15.43
C LYS A 539 -22.35 34.06 -16.42
N ASP A 540 -21.11 34.49 -16.66
CA ASP A 540 -20.79 35.52 -17.66
C ASP A 540 -21.20 35.08 -19.08
N MET A 541 -21.04 33.79 -19.44
CA MET A 541 -21.50 33.28 -20.74
C MET A 541 -23.03 33.33 -20.89
N THR A 542 -23.78 32.88 -19.88
CA THR A 542 -25.25 32.96 -19.92
C THR A 542 -25.75 34.40 -19.96
N LEU A 543 -25.18 35.28 -19.14
CA LEU A 543 -25.52 36.70 -19.16
C LEU A 543 -25.16 37.36 -20.50
N SER A 544 -24.06 36.95 -21.14
CA SER A 544 -23.67 37.43 -22.46
C SER A 544 -24.66 37.03 -23.55
N GLU A 545 -25.20 35.81 -23.49
CA GLU A 545 -26.22 35.34 -24.42
C GLU A 545 -27.54 36.13 -24.25
N GLU A 546 -27.96 36.36 -23.00
CA GLU A 546 -29.12 37.21 -22.68
C GLU A 546 -28.92 38.66 -23.15
N LEU A 547 -27.72 39.23 -22.96
CA LEU A 547 -27.38 40.58 -23.42
C LEU A 547 -27.37 40.67 -24.94
N THR A 548 -26.80 39.68 -25.64
CA THR A 548 -26.78 39.60 -27.10
C THR A 548 -28.20 39.55 -27.66
N ASN A 549 -29.05 38.67 -27.11
CA ASN A 549 -30.44 38.56 -27.53
C ASN A 549 -31.25 39.83 -27.18
N GLY A 550 -30.98 40.43 -26.02
CA GLY A 550 -31.57 41.70 -25.62
C GLY A 550 -31.21 42.85 -26.55
N TYR A 551 -29.95 42.93 -26.98
CA TYR A 551 -29.49 43.92 -27.94
C TYR A 551 -30.11 43.69 -29.32
N ARG A 552 -30.12 42.44 -29.81
CA ARG A 552 -30.76 42.07 -31.07
C ARG A 552 -32.24 42.47 -31.10
N ASN A 553 -32.96 42.27 -30.00
CA ASN A 553 -34.36 42.69 -29.86
C ASN A 553 -34.51 44.22 -29.85
N HIS A 554 -33.65 44.94 -29.12
CA HIS A 554 -33.66 46.41 -29.10
C HIS A 554 -33.42 46.98 -30.50
N VAL A 555 -32.44 46.44 -31.23
CA VAL A 555 -32.09 46.80 -32.60
C VAL A 555 -33.24 46.52 -33.59
N ARG A 556 -33.98 45.41 -33.39
CA ARG A 556 -35.19 45.09 -34.19
C ARG A 556 -36.34 46.06 -33.92
N ASN A 557 -36.46 46.59 -32.70
CA ASN A 557 -37.53 47.51 -32.32
C ASN A 557 -37.28 48.96 -32.76
N LEU A 558 -36.06 49.30 -33.20
CA LEU A 558 -35.64 50.65 -33.58
C LEU A 558 -36.02 51.05 -35.04
N GLY A 559 -36.60 50.16 -35.85
CA GLY A 559 -37.08 50.49 -37.21
C GLY A 559 -37.08 49.31 -38.19
N ASP A 560 -37.24 49.60 -39.49
CA ASP A 560 -37.27 48.59 -40.56
C ASP A 560 -35.98 47.74 -40.64
N ALA A 561 -36.16 46.46 -40.99
CA ALA A 561 -35.09 45.50 -41.12
C ALA A 561 -34.21 45.82 -42.34
N ASP A 562 -33.07 46.51 -42.11
CA ASP A 562 -32.05 46.70 -43.13
C ASP A 562 -31.29 45.38 -43.38
N PRO A 563 -31.38 44.78 -44.58
CA PRO A 563 -30.67 43.54 -44.92
C PRO A 563 -29.14 43.70 -44.99
N LYS A 564 -28.62 44.94 -44.95
CA LYS A 564 -27.17 45.23 -44.89
C LYS A 564 -26.64 45.41 -43.46
N ARG A 565 -27.50 45.30 -42.44
CA ARG A 565 -27.09 45.47 -41.04
C ARG A 565 -26.18 44.33 -40.60
N VAL A 566 -25.06 44.67 -39.98
CA VAL A 566 -24.13 43.71 -39.39
C VAL A 566 -24.77 43.11 -38.14
N ASP A 567 -24.84 41.77 -38.05
CA ASP A 567 -25.26 41.09 -36.82
C ASP A 567 -24.10 41.06 -35.81
N LEU A 568 -24.38 41.39 -34.56
CA LEU A 568 -23.39 41.44 -33.49
C LEU A 568 -23.68 40.35 -32.46
N GLY A 569 -22.75 39.40 -32.32
CA GLY A 569 -22.64 38.54 -31.15
C GLY A 569 -21.67 39.15 -30.14
N ILE A 570 -22.03 39.22 -28.86
CA ILE A 570 -21.17 39.82 -27.83
C ILE A 570 -21.02 38.93 -26.60
N ASN A 571 -19.77 38.78 -26.17
CA ASN A 571 -19.41 38.15 -24.91
C ASN A 571 -18.84 39.21 -23.96
N VAL A 572 -19.61 39.55 -22.92
CA VAL A 572 -19.20 40.50 -21.88
C VAL A 572 -18.55 39.73 -20.73
N LEU A 573 -17.27 39.98 -20.49
CA LEU A 573 -16.45 39.22 -19.54
C LEU A 573 -16.04 40.07 -18.33
N THR A 574 -16.08 39.50 -17.13
CA THR A 574 -15.63 40.19 -15.91
C THR A 574 -14.09 40.18 -15.80
N ALA A 575 -13.46 41.37 -15.77
CA ALA A 575 -12.00 41.54 -15.94
C ALA A 575 -11.08 40.78 -14.95
N MET A 576 -11.55 40.45 -13.74
CA MET A 576 -10.78 39.68 -12.74
C MET A 576 -11.11 38.17 -12.73
N THR A 577 -12.22 37.81 -13.37
CA THR A 577 -12.69 36.42 -13.43
C THR A 577 -12.02 35.66 -14.55
N TRP A 578 -11.70 36.31 -15.67
CA TRP A 578 -11.15 35.66 -16.87
C TRP A 578 -9.62 35.85 -16.95
N PRO A 579 -8.86 34.87 -17.47
CA PRO A 579 -7.40 34.99 -17.58
C PRO A 579 -7.04 35.82 -18.83
N LEU A 580 -7.42 37.10 -18.87
CA LEU A 580 -7.32 37.95 -20.06
C LEU A 580 -5.87 38.23 -20.47
N GLU A 581 -4.94 38.23 -19.52
CA GLU A 581 -3.49 38.37 -19.77
C GLU A 581 -2.92 37.24 -20.62
N ALA A 582 -3.48 36.02 -20.52
CA ALA A 582 -3.05 34.86 -21.31
C ALA A 582 -3.32 35.02 -22.83
N PHE A 583 -4.01 36.09 -23.23
CA PHE A 583 -4.38 36.38 -24.61
C PHE A 583 -3.83 37.72 -25.11
N LYS A 584 -3.25 38.56 -24.24
CA LYS A 584 -2.45 39.70 -24.70
C LYS A 584 -1.29 39.14 -25.53
N GLY A 585 -1.14 39.65 -26.76
CA GLY A 585 -0.05 39.22 -27.64
C GLY A 585 1.30 39.36 -26.94
N SER A 586 2.28 38.54 -27.32
CA SER A 586 3.62 38.42 -26.73
C SER A 586 4.49 39.71 -26.80
N SER A 587 3.91 40.87 -27.13
CA SER A 587 4.63 42.10 -27.45
C SER A 587 4.70 43.13 -26.32
N GLU A 588 4.14 42.88 -25.13
CA GLU A 588 4.25 43.79 -23.98
C GLU A 588 5.34 43.39 -22.97
N GLN A 589 6.30 42.54 -23.36
CA GLN A 589 7.57 42.40 -22.62
C GLN A 589 8.66 43.23 -23.32
N THR A 590 8.52 44.55 -23.31
CA THR A 590 9.68 45.44 -23.44
C THR A 590 10.28 45.65 -22.05
N SER A 591 11.59 45.43 -21.97
CA SER A 591 12.43 45.41 -20.76
C SER A 591 12.64 46.78 -20.08
N ASP A 592 11.86 47.81 -20.40
CA ASP A 592 11.94 49.10 -19.75
C ASP A 592 10.62 49.43 -19.07
N GLY A 593 10.64 49.48 -17.74
CA GLY A 593 9.52 49.76 -16.84
C GLY A 593 9.00 51.19 -16.94
N LEU A 594 8.61 51.63 -18.14
CA LEU A 594 7.83 52.84 -18.34
C LEU A 594 6.40 52.46 -18.74
N GLU A 595 5.51 52.58 -17.78
CA GLU A 595 4.06 52.42 -17.93
C GLU A 595 3.53 53.31 -19.06
N THR A 596 3.38 52.75 -20.26
CA THR A 596 2.48 53.31 -21.28
C THR A 596 1.26 52.42 -21.38
N ASN A 597 0.41 52.51 -20.34
CA ASN A 597 -0.96 51.97 -20.28
C ASN A 597 -1.89 52.69 -21.29
N LYS A 598 -1.55 52.67 -22.58
CA LYS A 598 -2.51 52.90 -23.66
C LYS A 598 -2.61 51.59 -24.42
N ALA A 599 -3.58 50.77 -24.03
CA ALA A 599 -4.06 49.67 -24.88
C ALA A 599 -4.22 50.23 -26.30
N GLN A 600 -3.39 49.78 -27.23
CA GLN A 600 -3.36 50.29 -28.60
C GLN A 600 -4.72 49.92 -29.23
N GLN A 601 -5.65 50.88 -29.23
CA GLN A 601 -7.00 50.64 -29.74
C GLN A 601 -6.92 50.53 -31.25
N VAL A 602 -7.35 49.37 -31.75
CA VAL A 602 -7.43 49.04 -33.16
C VAL A 602 -8.49 49.94 -33.80
N ILE A 603 -8.23 50.38 -35.03
CA ILE A 603 -9.13 51.26 -35.77
C ILE A 603 -10.17 50.38 -36.49
N TYR A 604 -11.45 50.57 -36.15
CA TYR A 604 -12.57 49.85 -36.78
C TYR A 604 -13.12 50.62 -37.99
N PRO A 605 -13.51 49.91 -39.07
CA PRO A 605 -14.26 50.50 -40.17
C PRO A 605 -15.55 51.16 -39.68
N PRO A 606 -16.03 52.24 -40.34
CA PRO A 606 -17.20 53.01 -39.88
C PRO A 606 -18.45 52.15 -39.64
N ALA A 607 -18.71 51.15 -40.49
CA ALA A 607 -19.85 50.25 -40.36
C ALA A 607 -19.79 49.40 -39.07
N ILE A 608 -18.60 48.95 -38.67
CA ILE A 608 -18.38 48.16 -37.45
C ILE A 608 -18.35 49.07 -36.22
N ASP A 609 -17.75 50.26 -36.36
CA ASP A 609 -17.66 51.22 -35.27
C ASP A 609 -19.03 51.75 -34.84
N LEU A 610 -19.95 51.94 -35.79
CA LEU A 610 -21.34 52.33 -35.49
C LEU A 610 -22.06 51.27 -34.64
N VAL A 611 -21.87 49.99 -34.96
CA VAL A 611 -22.44 48.87 -34.19
C VAL A 611 -21.80 48.78 -32.81
N ARG A 612 -20.48 48.97 -32.72
CA ARG A 612 -19.72 49.03 -31.46
C ARG A 612 -20.26 50.13 -30.55
N GLN A 613 -20.38 51.36 -31.04
CA GLN A 613 -20.91 52.50 -30.28
C GLN A 613 -22.38 52.30 -29.90
N GLY A 614 -23.19 51.73 -30.80
CA GLY A 614 -24.59 51.40 -30.53
C GLY A 614 -24.74 50.43 -29.37
N PHE A 615 -23.90 49.41 -29.30
CA PHE A 615 -23.88 48.49 -28.16
C PHE A 615 -23.38 49.17 -26.87
N GLU A 616 -22.34 49.99 -26.93
CA GLU A 616 -21.83 50.72 -25.75
C GLU A 616 -22.90 51.60 -25.11
N ARG A 617 -23.73 52.29 -25.90
CA ARG A 617 -24.85 53.09 -25.39
C ARG A 617 -25.89 52.20 -24.72
N PHE A 618 -26.35 51.15 -25.41
CA PHE A 618 -27.31 50.18 -24.86
C PHE A 618 -26.84 49.55 -23.54
N TYR A 619 -25.55 49.20 -23.45
CA TYR A 619 -24.98 48.63 -22.24
C TYR A 619 -24.88 49.66 -21.11
N SER A 620 -24.46 50.90 -21.42
CA SER A 620 -24.31 51.98 -20.43
C SER A 620 -25.66 52.41 -19.83
N GLU A 621 -26.73 52.39 -20.64
CA GLU A 621 -28.09 52.67 -20.16
C GLU A 621 -28.58 51.62 -19.16
N LYS A 622 -28.27 50.34 -19.41
CA LYS A 622 -28.67 49.23 -18.53
C LYS A 622 -27.75 49.03 -17.32
N HIS A 623 -26.48 49.40 -17.45
CA HIS A 623 -25.45 49.15 -16.45
C HIS A 623 -24.64 50.43 -16.17
N SER A 624 -25.24 51.34 -15.39
CA SER A 624 -24.58 52.57 -14.96
C SER A 624 -23.34 52.26 -14.10
N GLY A 625 -22.28 53.04 -14.29
CA GLY A 625 -21.03 52.91 -13.53
C GLY A 625 -20.06 51.82 -14.01
N ARG A 626 -20.34 51.12 -15.12
CA ARG A 626 -19.43 50.14 -15.72
C ARG A 626 -18.81 50.67 -17.01
N LYS A 627 -17.54 50.35 -17.26
CA LYS A 627 -16.81 50.71 -18.49
C LYS A 627 -16.45 49.45 -19.27
N LEU A 628 -16.80 49.41 -20.56
CA LEU A 628 -16.42 48.32 -21.46
C LEU A 628 -15.02 48.56 -22.03
N THR A 629 -14.27 47.47 -22.22
CA THR A 629 -12.98 47.46 -22.93
C THR A 629 -13.01 46.34 -23.96
N TRP A 630 -12.92 46.69 -25.24
CA TRP A 630 -13.00 45.72 -26.34
C TRP A 630 -11.69 44.96 -26.53
N GLN A 631 -11.79 43.64 -26.71
CA GLN A 631 -10.66 42.74 -26.93
C GLN A 631 -10.71 42.19 -28.37
N SER A 632 -10.15 42.94 -29.33
CA SER A 632 -10.21 42.62 -30.77
C SER A 632 -9.45 41.35 -31.16
N ASN A 633 -8.51 40.90 -30.33
CA ASN A 633 -7.70 39.69 -30.53
C ASN A 633 -8.50 38.38 -30.36
N MET A 634 -9.63 38.41 -29.64
CA MET A 634 -10.44 37.22 -29.32
C MET A 634 -11.68 37.06 -30.19
N GLY A 635 -12.01 38.08 -30.99
CA GLY A 635 -13.20 38.07 -31.83
C GLY A 635 -13.00 37.33 -33.15
N ASP A 636 -14.10 36.87 -33.71
CA ASP A 636 -14.22 36.37 -35.06
C ASP A 636 -15.31 37.14 -35.83
N ALA A 637 -15.29 37.01 -37.15
CA ALA A 637 -16.21 37.66 -38.05
C ALA A 637 -16.49 36.76 -39.26
N ASP A 638 -17.75 36.79 -39.71
CA ASP A 638 -18.18 36.19 -40.95
C ASP A 638 -18.38 37.28 -42.01
N ILE A 639 -17.58 37.24 -43.07
CA ILE A 639 -17.65 38.21 -44.18
C ILE A 639 -18.05 37.51 -45.48
N LYS A 640 -18.84 38.20 -46.32
CA LYS A 640 -19.15 37.75 -47.68
C LYS A 640 -18.19 38.42 -48.65
N ALA A 641 -17.25 37.65 -49.19
CA ALA A 641 -16.32 38.14 -50.19
C ALA A 641 -16.80 37.75 -51.60
N THR A 642 -16.86 38.72 -52.50
CA THR A 642 -17.26 38.51 -53.90
C THR A 642 -16.05 38.67 -54.81
N PHE A 643 -15.74 37.65 -55.60
CA PHE A 643 -14.63 37.64 -56.54
C PHE A 643 -15.15 37.69 -57.99
N PRO A 644 -14.54 38.50 -58.87
CA PRO A 644 -14.92 38.56 -60.27
C PRO A 644 -14.61 37.22 -60.96
N ARG A 645 -15.45 36.82 -61.93
CA ARG A 645 -15.24 35.57 -62.67
C ARG A 645 -14.42 35.85 -63.92
N SER A 646 -13.38 35.04 -64.15
CA SER A 646 -12.69 35.00 -65.44
C SER A 646 -13.68 34.60 -66.55
N LYS A 647 -13.93 35.53 -67.49
CA LYS A 647 -14.77 35.42 -68.70
C LYS A 647 -16.30 35.33 -68.50
N GLY A 648 -16.95 36.43 -68.07
CA GLY A 648 -18.35 36.76 -68.41
C GLY A 648 -19.50 36.01 -67.71
N GLY A 649 -19.25 35.30 -66.60
CA GLY A 649 -20.31 34.63 -65.82
C GLY A 649 -20.59 35.30 -64.46
N LYS A 650 -21.63 34.82 -63.75
CA LYS A 650 -22.02 35.31 -62.40
C LYS A 650 -20.82 35.35 -61.43
N PRO A 651 -20.72 36.39 -60.57
CA PRO A 651 -19.63 36.54 -59.61
C PRO A 651 -19.62 35.40 -58.59
N ARG A 652 -18.43 35.08 -58.05
CA ARG A 652 -18.27 34.01 -57.05
C ARG A 652 -18.28 34.62 -55.66
N THR A 653 -19.27 34.26 -54.86
CA THR A 653 -19.36 34.70 -53.47
C THR A 653 -18.93 33.58 -52.54
N HIS A 654 -18.01 33.88 -51.63
CA HIS A 654 -17.56 32.99 -50.57
C HIS A 654 -17.89 33.59 -49.20
N ASP A 655 -18.38 32.76 -48.28
CA ASP A 655 -18.53 33.12 -46.87
C ASP A 655 -17.21 32.82 -46.16
N ILE A 656 -16.55 33.83 -45.63
CA ILE A 656 -15.26 33.70 -44.97
C ILE A 656 -15.45 33.89 -43.47
N ASN A 657 -15.12 32.86 -42.69
CA ASN A 657 -15.00 32.95 -41.23
C ASN A 657 -13.53 33.26 -40.90
N CYS A 658 -13.26 34.43 -40.31
CA CYS A 658 -11.91 34.88 -40.01
C CYS A 658 -11.84 35.60 -38.64
N SER A 659 -10.62 35.87 -38.15
CA SER A 659 -10.43 36.70 -36.96
C SER A 659 -10.90 38.13 -37.20
N THR A 660 -11.20 38.89 -36.13
CA THR A 660 -11.50 40.32 -36.26
C THR A 660 -10.36 41.06 -36.95
N TYR A 661 -9.09 40.75 -36.65
CA TYR A 661 -7.94 41.35 -37.34
C TYR A 661 -7.91 41.07 -38.85
N ALA A 662 -8.21 39.84 -39.26
CA ALA A 662 -8.28 39.50 -40.68
C ALA A 662 -9.42 40.25 -41.40
N MET A 663 -10.58 40.41 -40.76
CA MET A 663 -11.68 41.23 -41.29
C MET A 663 -11.23 42.68 -41.50
N LEU A 664 -10.59 43.28 -40.51
CA LEU A 664 -10.12 44.67 -40.59
C LEU A 664 -9.15 44.88 -41.76
N ILE A 665 -8.24 43.93 -41.97
CA ILE A 665 -7.30 43.97 -43.11
C ILE A 665 -8.04 43.87 -44.44
N LEU A 666 -8.97 42.92 -44.58
CA LEU A 666 -9.68 42.68 -45.84
C LEU A 666 -10.59 43.85 -46.25
N VAL A 667 -11.23 44.51 -45.28
CA VAL A 667 -12.13 45.65 -45.56
C VAL A 667 -11.37 46.86 -46.14
N LEU A 668 -10.08 47.03 -45.83
CA LEU A 668 -9.26 48.12 -46.40
C LEU A 668 -9.15 48.06 -47.93
N PHE A 669 -9.28 46.88 -48.52
CA PHE A 669 -9.14 46.68 -49.96
C PHE A 669 -10.44 46.96 -50.74
N ASN A 670 -11.56 47.24 -50.07
CA ASN A 670 -12.83 47.55 -50.75
C ASN A 670 -12.84 48.96 -51.38
N ASP A 671 -12.07 49.89 -50.83
CA ASP A 671 -12.04 51.31 -51.26
C ASP A 671 -10.87 51.61 -52.22
N LEU A 672 -10.09 50.59 -52.60
CA LEU A 672 -8.95 50.72 -53.51
C LEU A 672 -9.36 50.49 -54.96
N ALA A 673 -8.71 51.20 -55.88
CA ALA A 673 -8.91 50.98 -57.31
C ALA A 673 -8.25 49.66 -57.76
N GLU A 674 -8.69 49.13 -58.90
CA GLU A 674 -8.15 47.89 -59.48
C GLU A 674 -6.62 47.99 -59.65
N GLY A 675 -5.89 47.02 -59.08
CA GLY A 675 -4.43 46.95 -59.16
C GLY A 675 -3.66 47.80 -58.13
N GLU A 676 -4.33 48.57 -57.27
CA GLU A 676 -3.65 49.28 -56.18
C GLU A 676 -3.19 48.31 -55.08
N SER A 677 -2.03 48.62 -54.51
CA SER A 677 -1.40 47.83 -53.46
C SER A 677 -1.15 48.67 -52.22
N LEU A 678 -1.33 48.10 -51.04
CA LEU A 678 -0.96 48.71 -49.76
C LEU A 678 0.32 48.08 -49.20
N SER A 679 1.21 48.90 -48.64
CA SER A 679 2.38 48.38 -47.90
C SER A 679 1.97 47.85 -46.51
N VAL A 680 2.80 46.99 -45.89
CA VAL A 680 2.55 46.53 -44.50
C VAL A 680 2.41 47.71 -43.55
N GLU A 681 3.24 48.75 -43.70
CA GLU A 681 3.23 49.94 -42.86
C GLU A 681 1.94 50.74 -43.04
N GLU A 682 1.42 50.84 -44.26
CA GLU A 682 0.14 51.51 -44.54
C GLU A 682 -1.03 50.74 -43.93
N ILE A 683 -1.02 49.40 -44.04
CA ILE A 683 -2.03 48.55 -43.39
C ILE A 683 -1.94 48.71 -41.86
N GLN A 684 -0.74 48.74 -41.30
CA GLN A 684 -0.53 48.93 -39.86
C GLN A 684 -0.99 50.32 -39.41
N ALA A 685 -0.71 51.38 -40.16
CA ALA A 685 -1.13 52.74 -39.82
C ALA A 685 -2.66 52.90 -39.89
N ARG A 686 -3.31 52.27 -40.87
CA ARG A 686 -4.78 52.35 -41.05
C ARG A 686 -5.56 51.49 -40.06
N THR A 687 -5.00 50.37 -39.61
CA THR A 687 -5.69 49.44 -38.69
C THR A 687 -5.22 49.56 -37.23
N ASN A 688 -4.01 50.05 -37.00
CA ASN A 688 -3.33 50.07 -35.71
C ASN A 688 -3.24 48.68 -35.02
N ILE A 689 -3.13 47.61 -35.81
CA ILE A 689 -2.95 46.24 -35.29
C ILE A 689 -1.50 46.04 -34.81
N PRO A 690 -1.26 45.36 -33.67
CA PRO A 690 0.09 45.02 -33.22
C PRO A 690 0.89 44.24 -34.27
N TRP A 691 2.16 44.59 -34.45
CA TRP A 691 3.01 44.06 -35.53
C TRP A 691 3.01 42.52 -35.63
N ASN A 692 3.14 41.83 -34.49
CA ASN A 692 3.19 40.37 -34.45
C ASN A 692 1.88 39.71 -34.91
N ASP A 693 0.74 40.30 -34.51
CA ASP A 693 -0.57 39.81 -34.91
C ASP A 693 -0.88 40.17 -36.37
N LEU A 694 -0.48 41.37 -36.81
CA LEU A 694 -0.58 41.79 -38.21
C LEU A 694 0.19 40.82 -39.12
N LYS A 695 1.45 40.51 -38.78
CA LYS A 695 2.28 39.55 -39.51
C LYS A 695 1.60 38.19 -39.65
N ARG A 696 1.07 37.62 -38.57
CA ARG A 696 0.41 36.29 -38.59
C ARG A 696 -0.88 36.29 -39.41
N ASN A 697 -1.68 37.35 -39.31
CA ASN A 697 -2.91 37.47 -40.10
C ASN A 697 -2.59 37.68 -41.59
N LEU A 698 -1.61 38.51 -41.94
CA LEU A 698 -1.15 38.67 -43.34
C LEU A 698 -0.57 37.38 -43.92
N GLN A 699 0.19 36.59 -43.16
CA GLN A 699 0.62 35.25 -43.60
C GLN A 699 -0.57 34.35 -43.94
N SER A 700 -1.62 34.40 -43.11
CA SER A 700 -2.83 33.62 -43.31
C SER A 700 -3.62 34.08 -44.55
N LEU A 701 -3.59 35.37 -44.87
CA LEU A 701 -4.36 35.98 -45.96
C LEU A 701 -3.62 36.04 -47.31
N ALA A 702 -2.28 35.99 -47.32
CA ALA A 702 -1.49 36.18 -48.54
C ALA A 702 -0.55 35.01 -48.89
N VAL A 703 -0.01 34.32 -47.88
CA VAL A 703 0.98 33.25 -48.11
C VAL A 703 0.29 31.90 -48.29
N ALA A 704 -0.65 31.58 -47.40
CA ALA A 704 -1.35 30.29 -47.35
C ALA A 704 -2.16 30.02 -48.64
N PRO A 705 -1.88 28.93 -49.40
CA PRO A 705 -2.52 28.69 -50.68
C PRO A 705 -4.05 28.59 -50.63
N LYS A 706 -4.60 28.08 -49.53
CA LYS A 706 -6.05 27.89 -49.35
C LYS A 706 -6.82 29.18 -49.04
N THR A 707 -6.12 30.22 -48.60
CA THR A 707 -6.71 31.47 -48.09
C THR A 707 -5.98 32.70 -48.64
N ARG A 708 -5.36 32.56 -49.82
CA ARG A 708 -4.64 33.62 -50.53
C ARG A 708 -5.63 34.61 -51.15
N PHE A 709 -6.29 35.39 -50.31
CA PHE A 709 -7.19 36.47 -50.73
C PHE A 709 -6.41 37.71 -51.16
N LEU A 710 -5.18 37.86 -50.68
CA LEU A 710 -4.26 38.93 -51.05
C LEU A 710 -3.05 38.35 -51.81
N VAL A 711 -2.53 39.10 -52.78
CA VAL A 711 -1.25 38.81 -53.44
C VAL A 711 -0.17 39.63 -52.75
N LYS A 712 0.97 38.99 -52.47
CA LYS A 712 2.12 39.63 -51.83
C LYS A 712 3.24 39.86 -52.85
N GLU A 713 3.82 41.06 -52.86
CA GLU A 713 4.98 41.43 -53.66
C GLU A 713 6.11 42.01 -52.79
N PRO A 714 7.31 41.42 -52.77
CA PRO A 714 7.71 40.14 -53.37
C PRO A 714 7.15 38.92 -52.60
N MET A 715 6.87 37.83 -53.33
CA MET A 715 6.30 36.62 -52.73
C MET A 715 7.35 35.89 -51.87
N SER A 716 7.10 35.77 -50.56
CA SER A 716 7.91 34.97 -49.63
C SER A 716 7.07 34.43 -48.47
N ARG A 717 7.63 33.48 -47.69
CA ARG A 717 6.92 32.85 -46.55
C ARG A 717 6.80 33.77 -45.33
N GLU A 718 7.74 34.71 -45.19
CA GLU A 718 7.76 35.68 -44.10
C GLU A 718 7.12 37.00 -44.53
N ILE A 719 6.64 37.80 -43.58
CA ILE A 719 6.23 39.18 -43.83
C ILE A 719 7.31 40.09 -43.25
N ASN A 720 7.81 40.98 -44.09
CA ASN A 720 8.88 41.93 -43.84
C ASN A 720 8.37 43.36 -44.04
N PRO A 721 8.99 44.35 -43.38
CA PRO A 721 8.74 45.76 -43.68
C PRO A 721 8.97 46.07 -45.16
N GLY A 722 8.07 46.83 -45.78
CA GLY A 722 8.09 47.20 -47.20
C GLY A 722 7.37 46.25 -48.16
N ASP A 723 6.90 45.08 -47.68
CA ASP A 723 6.10 44.17 -48.51
C ASP A 723 4.76 44.83 -48.91
N LYS A 724 4.36 44.66 -50.18
CA LYS A 724 3.10 45.19 -50.71
C LYS A 724 2.07 44.09 -50.89
N PHE A 725 0.80 44.43 -50.62
CA PHE A 725 -0.33 43.54 -50.78
C PHE A 725 -1.36 44.15 -51.72
N SER A 726 -1.89 43.34 -52.63
CA SER A 726 -2.98 43.69 -53.52
C SER A 726 -4.09 42.64 -53.47
N TYR A 727 -5.29 42.99 -53.91
CA TYR A 727 -6.42 42.07 -53.95
C TYR A 727 -6.20 40.94 -54.98
N ASN A 728 -6.43 39.68 -54.59
CA ASN A 728 -6.27 38.53 -55.49
C ASN A 728 -7.55 38.21 -56.28
N GLU A 729 -7.70 38.79 -57.46
CA GLU A 729 -8.81 38.51 -58.38
C GLU A 729 -8.83 37.06 -58.88
N ASN A 730 -7.66 36.43 -58.95
CA ASN A 730 -7.50 35.07 -59.47
C ASN A 730 -7.75 33.98 -58.42
N PHE A 731 -8.20 34.34 -57.22
CA PHE A 731 -8.49 33.39 -56.16
C PHE A 731 -9.57 32.37 -56.59
N LYS A 732 -9.28 31.08 -56.39
CA LYS A 732 -10.19 29.97 -56.70
C LYS A 732 -10.24 29.03 -55.51
N SER A 733 -11.44 28.76 -55.01
CA SER A 733 -11.72 27.76 -54.00
C SER A 733 -12.91 26.90 -54.44
N GLU A 734 -12.85 25.61 -54.15
CA GLU A 734 -13.97 24.67 -54.34
C GLU A 734 -15.03 24.82 -53.22
N PHE A 735 -14.67 25.46 -52.10
CA PHE A 735 -15.53 25.60 -50.93
C PHE A 735 -16.23 26.96 -50.90
N ILE A 736 -17.55 26.95 -50.68
CA ILE A 736 -18.37 28.15 -50.47
C ILE A 736 -18.04 28.80 -49.12
N LYS A 737 -17.86 28.01 -48.06
CA LYS A 737 -17.45 28.47 -46.73
C LYS A 737 -15.95 28.24 -46.53
N ILE A 738 -15.21 29.30 -46.25
CA ILE A 738 -13.76 29.25 -46.05
C ILE A 738 -13.45 29.72 -44.64
N LYS A 739 -12.73 28.90 -43.87
CA LYS A 739 -12.27 29.26 -42.53
C LYS A 739 -10.80 29.66 -42.56
N VAL A 740 -10.51 30.88 -42.15
CA VAL A 740 -9.16 31.41 -42.04
C VAL A 740 -8.64 31.14 -40.64
N GLY A 741 -7.73 30.18 -40.52
CA GLY A 741 -6.99 29.96 -39.27
C GLY A 741 -5.81 30.93 -39.18
N VAL A 742 -5.63 31.58 -38.04
CA VAL A 742 -4.43 32.41 -37.78
C VAL A 742 -3.22 31.49 -37.60
N VAL A 743 -2.15 31.75 -38.36
CA VAL A 743 -0.88 31.00 -38.25
C VAL A 743 -0.34 31.10 -36.82
N SER A 744 -0.16 29.94 -36.17
CA SER A 744 0.35 29.84 -34.80
C SER A 744 1.87 29.95 -34.75
N ALA A 745 2.42 30.53 -33.68
CA ALA A 745 3.85 30.85 -33.50
C ALA A 745 4.83 29.64 -33.46
N GLY A 746 4.34 28.41 -33.64
CA GLY A 746 5.09 27.18 -33.37
C GLY A 746 5.54 26.38 -34.60
N ASN A 747 5.33 26.86 -35.83
CA ASN A 747 5.92 26.24 -37.02
C ASN A 747 7.31 26.85 -37.30
N LYS A 748 8.26 26.61 -36.39
CA LYS A 748 9.68 26.59 -36.72
C LYS A 748 10.17 25.15 -36.59
#